data_AF-A0A135LB65-F1
#
_entry.id   AF-A0A135LB65-F1
#
_cell.length_a   1.000
_cell.length_b   1.000
_cell.length_c   1.000
_cell.angle_alpha   90.00
_cell.angle_beta   90.00
_cell.angle_gamma   90.00
#
_symmetry.space_group_name_H-M   'P 1'
#
loop_
_entity.id
_entity.type
_entity.pdbx_description
1 polymer ?
#
loop_
_entity_poly.entity_id
_entity_poly.type
_entity_poly.pdbx_seq_one_letter_code
_entity_poly.pdbx_strand_id
1 'polypeptide(L)'
;MRLFTDLFLLLALFLSPVTAIGTSCFKVVSALVSRPGHLFDKFQSEICDAGCQPTVPHWDQWTRNNTFVPAVRSLMQRMNVPHKEEALLKMGDDVALKIKESCGPMLGGGLHICSDSETLAGFGNCFKRNFLKASIKHLPTLIPMASEESCKEQLTFLEGDELWDITIPQNMRDYAKVDSASASPFHMAHATFLRPLRPTIRPSIWRQHRYAHSSQFQPFVPPSPSSLGKPTEAKTYKRTIKWFRRILYVSLATGVVYGIDNQFYASSLTRTARTFSLGLLVALDYKINFRPHPPLASSIAAVHARNAERLSDLLRHNGGLYLKIGQAIAMQSAILPPEFQQMFSRMFDDAPQNDWKDIEKVIREDFGKSPEEVFGISFTGDPNKGVMERRARASASVAQVHWARLQDGREVAIKIQKREIVQQLVWDLWAFKVVTLIYSKVFDIPFYSLVPYISERLSLETDFVNEADNSENMAKLVAAEPRLRDRVYIPRVYRELSSKRVMTAEWVEGVRLWNKDAITRPWRGGWGQGSPGCHGTPLDRPGADSADRNMRPPTTKPERDYWRGRNNRGGLGLSLKDVMTTMVDLFSAQMFLWGYVHCDPHPGNIFIRRKPNGQPELVLIDHGLYIHMEPGFRHQYARFWKALLTFDNRTLGEIVKGWGVNNPDFFASATLMRPYSGGDMSTQRGLQGLSKRERAERHFEMQQKLRKAIRDMLGDETKWPQELIFIGRNLRIVQGNNQFLGSPVNRVKITGIWASRALIESPDLPLAEKIRNIGRHLVFRMVLFSTDIFFYFTKVRQFLHLGGGMEDDIEAQMQNMAKDIGVELNHSVFEG
;
A
#
# COMPACT_ATOMS: atom_id res chain seq x y z
N MET A 1 13.64 -9.18 -41.61
CA MET A 1 13.02 -7.87 -41.93
C MET A 1 11.50 -7.88 -41.81
N ARG A 2 10.75 -8.83 -42.41
CA ARG A 2 9.28 -8.91 -42.21
C ARG A 2 8.85 -9.11 -40.75
N LEU A 3 9.55 -9.95 -39.98
CA LEU A 3 9.34 -10.10 -38.53
C LEU A 3 9.63 -8.82 -37.70
N PHE A 4 10.52 -7.94 -38.20
CA PHE A 4 10.83 -6.66 -37.56
C PHE A 4 9.81 -5.58 -37.94
N THR A 5 9.28 -5.59 -39.16
CA THR A 5 8.15 -4.73 -39.55
C THR A 5 6.85 -5.17 -38.90
N ASP A 6 6.61 -6.47 -38.70
CA ASP A 6 5.42 -6.98 -38.01
C ASP A 6 5.50 -6.74 -36.50
N LEU A 7 6.70 -6.85 -35.89
CA LEU A 7 6.93 -6.47 -34.49
C LEU A 7 6.87 -4.94 -34.31
N PHE A 8 7.30 -4.14 -35.29
CA PHE A 8 7.16 -2.68 -35.27
C PHE A 8 5.72 -2.23 -35.57
N LEU A 9 4.94 -2.98 -36.35
CA LEU A 9 3.49 -2.77 -36.52
C LEU A 9 2.72 -3.19 -35.26
N LEU A 10 3.11 -4.28 -34.60
CA LEU A 10 2.57 -4.66 -33.28
C LEU A 10 2.96 -3.64 -32.20
N LEU A 11 4.21 -3.20 -32.15
CA LEU A 11 4.67 -2.12 -31.27
C LEU A 11 4.00 -0.79 -31.62
N ALA A 12 3.73 -0.47 -32.88
CA ALA A 12 2.99 0.73 -33.30
C ALA A 12 1.47 0.60 -33.08
N LEU A 13 0.93 -0.61 -32.97
CA LEU A 13 -0.43 -0.85 -32.50
C LEU A 13 -0.54 -0.73 -30.96
N PHE A 14 0.55 -0.99 -30.22
CA PHE A 14 0.64 -0.73 -28.77
C PHE A 14 1.18 0.68 -28.40
N LEU A 15 1.86 1.37 -29.34
CA LEU A 15 2.38 2.75 -29.24
C LEU A 15 1.59 3.73 -30.10
N SER A 16 0.47 3.30 -30.67
CA SER A 16 -0.61 4.24 -30.95
C SER A 16 -0.89 4.90 -29.60
N PRO A 17 -0.79 6.24 -29.49
CA PRO A 17 -1.44 6.86 -28.35
C PRO A 17 -2.88 6.36 -28.38
N VAL A 18 -3.52 6.30 -27.23
CA VAL A 18 -4.98 6.30 -27.17
C VAL A 18 -5.45 7.65 -27.75
N THR A 19 -5.24 7.88 -29.05
CA THR A 19 -5.83 8.95 -29.85
C THR A 19 -7.16 8.40 -30.32
N ALA A 20 -8.13 8.46 -29.42
CA ALA A 20 -9.53 8.68 -29.73
C ALA A 20 -10.41 8.82 -28.48
N ILE A 21 -9.90 8.64 -27.26
CA ILE A 21 -10.64 8.97 -26.04
C ILE A 21 -10.09 10.31 -25.55
N GLY A 22 -10.64 11.41 -26.07
CA GLY A 22 -10.19 12.72 -25.64
C GLY A 22 -10.59 13.02 -24.19
N THR A 23 -10.10 14.16 -23.70
CA THR A 23 -10.21 14.54 -22.28
C THR A 23 -11.64 14.57 -21.76
N SER A 24 -12.62 14.80 -22.64
CA SER A 24 -14.04 14.84 -22.28
C SER A 24 -14.59 13.47 -21.94
N CYS A 25 -14.18 12.40 -22.63
CA CYS A 25 -14.64 11.04 -22.31
C CYS A 25 -14.16 10.56 -20.94
N PHE A 26 -12.95 10.95 -20.53
CA PHE A 26 -12.46 10.65 -19.17
C PHE A 26 -13.25 11.40 -18.10
N LYS A 27 -13.62 12.66 -18.39
CA LYS A 27 -14.49 13.46 -17.51
C LYS A 27 -15.90 12.89 -17.40
N VAL A 28 -16.46 12.33 -18.48
CA VAL A 28 -17.76 11.62 -18.45
C VAL A 28 -17.73 10.46 -17.45
N VAL A 29 -16.67 9.64 -17.48
CA VAL A 29 -16.48 8.54 -16.52
C VAL A 29 -16.36 9.07 -15.09
N SER A 30 -15.58 10.14 -14.89
CA SER A 30 -15.44 10.79 -13.58
C SER A 30 -16.76 11.37 -13.06
N ALA A 31 -17.59 11.97 -13.93
CA ALA A 31 -18.90 12.50 -13.57
C ALA A 31 -19.87 11.37 -13.16
N LEU A 32 -19.90 10.26 -13.91
CA LEU A 32 -20.71 9.10 -13.58
C LEU A 32 -20.30 8.41 -12.27
N VAL A 33 -19.00 8.43 -11.93
CA VAL A 33 -18.47 7.77 -10.72
C VAL A 33 -18.54 8.66 -9.47
N SER A 34 -18.53 9.99 -9.62
CA SER A 34 -18.58 10.94 -8.49
C SER A 34 -19.99 11.27 -8.01
N ARG A 35 -21.01 11.17 -8.88
CA ARG A 35 -22.40 11.53 -8.58
C ARG A 35 -23.29 10.49 -7.87
N PRO A 36 -22.93 9.20 -7.70
CA PRO A 36 -23.76 8.26 -6.94
C PRO A 36 -24.01 8.69 -5.49
N GLY A 37 -23.10 9.46 -4.86
CA GLY A 37 -23.36 10.05 -3.53
C GLY A 37 -24.61 10.94 -3.52
N HIS A 38 -24.65 11.92 -4.42
CA HIS A 38 -25.79 12.83 -4.60
C HIS A 38 -27.09 12.10 -4.93
N LEU A 39 -27.02 11.01 -5.71
CA LEU A 39 -28.18 10.18 -6.03
C LEU A 39 -28.79 9.53 -4.77
N PHE A 40 -27.96 8.98 -3.89
CA PHE A 40 -28.43 8.35 -2.65
C PHE A 40 -28.87 9.38 -1.60
N ASP A 41 -28.29 10.59 -1.59
CA ASP A 41 -28.77 11.69 -0.76
C ASP A 41 -30.19 12.12 -1.16
N LYS A 42 -30.45 12.25 -2.47
CA LYS A 42 -31.81 12.52 -2.99
C LYS A 42 -32.77 11.35 -2.79
N PHE A 43 -32.28 10.12 -2.88
CA PHE A 43 -33.09 8.93 -2.61
C PHE A 43 -33.55 8.90 -1.15
N GLN A 44 -32.68 9.25 -0.20
CA GLN A 44 -33.07 9.41 1.20
C GLN A 44 -34.18 10.45 1.35
N SER A 45 -33.99 11.66 0.80
CA SER A 45 -34.94 12.77 1.01
C SER A 45 -36.27 12.64 0.27
N GLU A 46 -36.29 12.05 -0.94
CA GLU A 46 -37.49 12.01 -1.79
C GLU A 46 -38.25 10.69 -1.68
N ILE A 47 -37.62 9.60 -1.23
CA ILE A 47 -38.23 8.26 -1.11
C ILE A 47 -38.32 7.80 0.34
N CYS A 48 -37.19 7.73 1.04
CA CYS A 48 -37.17 7.18 2.40
C CYS A 48 -37.88 8.10 3.41
N ASP A 49 -37.61 9.41 3.34
CA ASP A 49 -38.23 10.40 4.22
C ASP A 49 -39.73 10.60 3.89
N ALA A 50 -40.17 10.22 2.69
CA ALA A 50 -41.57 10.19 2.29
C ALA A 50 -42.34 8.96 2.83
N GLY A 51 -41.67 8.05 3.54
CA GLY A 51 -42.28 6.87 4.17
C GLY A 51 -42.43 5.65 3.26
N CYS A 52 -41.78 5.63 2.09
CA CYS A 52 -41.85 4.52 1.15
C CYS A 52 -41.03 3.30 1.60
N GLN A 53 -41.44 2.10 1.16
CA GLN A 53 -40.78 0.84 1.50
C GLN A 53 -40.32 0.09 0.23
N PRO A 54 -39.42 0.69 -0.57
CA PRO A 54 -39.04 0.14 -1.87
C PRO A 54 -38.28 -1.19 -1.73
N THR A 55 -38.82 -2.23 -2.38
CA THR A 55 -38.08 -3.48 -2.61
C THR A 55 -37.23 -3.37 -3.88
N VAL A 56 -36.09 -4.06 -3.92
CA VAL A 56 -35.17 -4.04 -5.09
C VAL A 56 -35.90 -4.37 -6.41
N PRO A 57 -36.74 -5.42 -6.50
CA PRO A 57 -37.39 -5.75 -7.76
C PRO A 57 -38.40 -4.70 -8.23
N HIS A 58 -39.18 -4.13 -7.31
CA HIS A 58 -40.20 -3.12 -7.63
C HIS A 58 -39.54 -1.81 -8.08
N TRP A 59 -38.55 -1.35 -7.29
CA TRP A 59 -37.77 -0.16 -7.59
C TRP A 59 -37.04 -0.28 -8.93
N ASP A 60 -36.39 -1.40 -9.19
CA ASP A 60 -35.65 -1.66 -10.43
C ASP A 60 -36.57 -1.60 -11.66
N GLN A 61 -37.71 -2.30 -11.61
CA GLN A 61 -38.67 -2.33 -12.72
C GLN A 61 -39.30 -0.96 -12.98
N TRP A 62 -39.63 -0.21 -11.93
CA TRP A 62 -40.20 1.13 -12.07
C TRP A 62 -39.17 2.13 -12.60
N THR A 63 -37.97 2.15 -12.03
CA THR A 63 -36.87 3.05 -12.43
C THR A 63 -36.44 2.80 -13.86
N ARG A 64 -36.42 1.53 -14.28
CA ARG A 64 -36.14 1.15 -15.66
C ARG A 64 -37.11 1.80 -16.63
N ASN A 65 -38.42 1.69 -16.38
CA ASN A 65 -39.45 2.11 -17.32
C ASN A 65 -39.73 3.62 -17.31
N ASN A 66 -39.63 4.27 -16.14
CA ASN A 66 -40.01 5.68 -15.97
C ASN A 66 -38.81 6.64 -15.97
N THR A 67 -37.58 6.14 -15.78
CA THR A 67 -36.40 7.00 -15.71
C THR A 67 -35.32 6.58 -16.71
N PHE A 68 -34.83 5.35 -16.64
CA PHE A 68 -33.68 4.92 -17.43
C PHE A 68 -33.99 4.83 -18.93
N VAL A 69 -35.06 4.14 -19.33
CA VAL A 69 -35.44 3.98 -20.74
C VAL A 69 -35.75 5.34 -21.41
N PRO A 70 -36.55 6.24 -20.81
CA PRO A 70 -36.77 7.59 -21.38
C PRO A 70 -35.50 8.43 -21.47
N ALA A 71 -34.60 8.36 -20.47
CA ALA A 71 -33.35 9.10 -20.47
C ALA A 71 -32.40 8.61 -21.57
N VAL A 72 -32.24 7.28 -21.73
CA VAL A 72 -31.44 6.69 -22.80
C VAL A 72 -32.00 7.08 -24.17
N ARG A 73 -33.33 7.01 -24.35
CA ARG A 73 -33.98 7.39 -25.61
C ARG A 73 -33.79 8.88 -25.94
N SER A 74 -33.95 9.76 -24.96
CA SER A 74 -33.72 11.21 -25.11
C SER A 74 -32.26 11.51 -25.46
N LEU A 75 -31.31 10.85 -24.80
CA LEU A 75 -29.88 10.98 -25.11
C LEU A 75 -29.55 10.48 -26.52
N MET A 76 -30.09 9.34 -26.95
CA MET A 76 -29.84 8.79 -28.29
C MET A 76 -30.42 9.68 -29.40
N GLN A 77 -31.58 10.28 -29.15
CA GLN A 77 -32.20 11.25 -30.06
C GLN A 77 -31.37 12.53 -30.16
N ARG A 78 -30.87 13.06 -29.03
CA ARG A 78 -29.99 14.24 -29.00
C ARG A 78 -28.67 14.00 -29.75
N MET A 79 -28.08 12.81 -29.63
CA MET A 79 -26.82 12.45 -30.30
C MET A 79 -26.98 12.00 -31.76
N ASN A 80 -28.20 11.90 -32.29
CA ASN A 80 -28.50 11.40 -33.65
C ASN A 80 -27.94 9.98 -33.95
N VAL A 81 -27.94 9.09 -32.94
CA VAL A 81 -27.50 7.67 -33.05
C VAL A 81 -28.57 6.70 -32.52
N PRO A 82 -29.79 6.68 -33.11
CA PRO A 82 -30.92 5.90 -32.58
C PRO A 82 -30.70 4.38 -32.65
N HIS A 83 -29.89 3.89 -33.60
CA HIS A 83 -29.61 2.46 -33.79
C HIS A 83 -28.73 1.85 -32.68
N LYS A 84 -28.29 2.64 -31.69
CA LYS A 84 -27.46 2.17 -30.56
C LYS A 84 -28.19 2.20 -29.21
N GLU A 85 -29.47 2.58 -29.19
CA GLU A 85 -30.35 2.54 -28.00
C GLU A 85 -30.31 1.16 -27.33
N GLU A 86 -30.41 0.09 -28.12
CA GLU A 86 -30.44 -1.29 -27.64
C GLU A 86 -29.18 -1.69 -26.84
N ALA A 87 -28.00 -1.20 -27.24
CA ALA A 87 -26.75 -1.54 -26.56
C ALA A 87 -26.66 -0.91 -25.16
N LEU A 88 -27.16 0.31 -24.99
CA LEU A 88 -27.21 0.99 -23.69
C LEU A 88 -28.32 0.46 -22.81
N LEU A 89 -29.48 0.13 -23.38
CA LEU A 89 -30.55 -0.55 -22.65
C LEU A 89 -30.08 -1.90 -22.11
N LYS A 90 -29.40 -2.70 -22.95
CA LYS A 90 -28.80 -3.98 -22.55
C LYS A 90 -27.74 -3.82 -21.46
N MET A 91 -26.90 -2.79 -21.53
CA MET A 91 -25.95 -2.49 -20.44
C MET A 91 -26.69 -2.19 -19.13
N GLY A 92 -27.75 -1.38 -19.18
CA GLY A 92 -28.55 -1.07 -18.00
C GLY A 92 -29.18 -2.32 -17.38
N ASP A 93 -29.72 -3.21 -18.21
CA ASP A 93 -30.32 -4.47 -17.78
C ASP A 93 -29.31 -5.41 -17.13
N ASP A 94 -28.12 -5.56 -17.71
CA ASP A 94 -27.03 -6.40 -17.16
C ASP A 94 -26.50 -5.81 -15.82
N VAL A 95 -26.44 -4.48 -15.70
CA VAL A 95 -26.06 -3.78 -14.47
C VAL A 95 -27.11 -4.02 -13.37
N ALA A 96 -28.40 -3.83 -13.70
CA ALA A 96 -29.52 -4.08 -12.79
C ALA A 96 -29.53 -5.53 -12.28
N LEU A 97 -29.36 -6.49 -13.19
CA LEU A 97 -29.25 -7.91 -12.83
C LEU A 97 -28.09 -8.16 -11.86
N LYS A 98 -26.92 -7.56 -12.12
CA LYS A 98 -25.75 -7.78 -11.28
C LYS A 98 -25.91 -7.20 -9.88
N ILE A 99 -26.56 -6.04 -9.78
CA ILE A 99 -26.90 -5.41 -8.50
C ILE A 99 -27.92 -6.27 -7.75
N LYS A 100 -28.94 -6.80 -8.43
CA LYS A 100 -29.93 -7.70 -7.82
C LYS A 100 -29.30 -8.97 -7.26
N GLU A 101 -28.39 -9.60 -8.01
CA GLU A 101 -27.66 -10.79 -7.54
C GLU A 101 -26.71 -10.51 -6.38
N SER A 102 -25.96 -9.39 -6.46
CA SER A 102 -24.82 -9.15 -5.56
C SER A 102 -25.20 -8.34 -4.33
N CYS A 103 -26.22 -7.48 -4.44
CA CYS A 103 -26.67 -6.57 -3.38
C CYS A 103 -28.07 -6.94 -2.86
N GLY A 104 -28.90 -7.63 -3.65
CA GLY A 104 -30.22 -8.11 -3.20
C GLY A 104 -30.19 -9.01 -1.96
N PRO A 105 -29.23 -9.95 -1.80
CA PRO A 105 -29.13 -10.78 -0.60
C PRO A 105 -28.87 -9.99 0.70
N MET A 106 -28.41 -8.73 0.61
CA MET A 106 -28.21 -7.86 1.78
C MET A 106 -29.55 -7.40 2.38
N LEU A 107 -30.65 -7.48 1.63
CA LEU A 107 -31.98 -7.02 2.01
C LEU A 107 -32.92 -8.20 2.33
N GLY A 108 -32.38 -9.25 2.94
CA GLY A 108 -33.07 -10.54 3.13
C GLY A 108 -34.48 -10.46 3.75
N GLY A 109 -35.37 -11.38 3.33
CA GLY A 109 -36.56 -11.82 4.06
C GLY A 109 -37.62 -10.78 4.46
N GLY A 110 -37.63 -9.57 3.90
CA GLY A 110 -38.64 -8.53 4.19
C GLY A 110 -38.08 -7.13 4.42
N LEU A 111 -36.76 -6.95 4.43
CA LEU A 111 -36.11 -5.64 4.52
C LEU A 111 -36.20 -4.88 3.17
N HIS A 112 -36.56 -3.60 3.24
CA HIS A 112 -36.62 -2.70 2.09
C HIS A 112 -35.42 -1.73 2.11
N ILE A 113 -35.15 -1.05 0.99
CA ILE A 113 -33.92 -0.25 0.85
C ILE A 113 -33.84 0.89 1.90
N CYS A 114 -35.01 1.40 2.32
CA CYS A 114 -35.16 2.46 3.33
C CYS A 114 -35.34 1.96 4.78
N SER A 115 -34.97 0.72 5.12
CA SER A 115 -35.23 0.19 6.47
C SER A 115 -34.46 0.92 7.57
N ASP A 116 -33.20 1.29 7.33
CA ASP A 116 -32.39 2.14 8.21
C ASP A 116 -31.22 2.76 7.42
N SER A 117 -30.55 3.76 8.01
CA SER A 117 -29.48 4.52 7.35
C SER A 117 -28.21 3.67 7.09
N GLU A 118 -27.95 2.64 7.89
CA GLU A 118 -26.83 1.72 7.69
C GLU A 118 -27.12 0.75 6.53
N THR A 119 -28.36 0.27 6.42
CA THR A 119 -28.83 -0.53 5.28
C THR A 119 -28.79 0.25 3.98
N LEU A 120 -29.23 1.51 3.95
CA LEU A 120 -29.14 2.37 2.76
C LEU A 120 -27.69 2.62 2.36
N ALA A 121 -26.82 2.95 3.32
CA ALA A 121 -25.40 3.17 3.08
C ALA A 121 -24.69 1.89 2.59
N GLY A 122 -25.01 0.75 3.19
CA GLY A 122 -24.52 -0.57 2.80
C GLY A 122 -24.94 -0.95 1.38
N PHE A 123 -26.22 -0.75 1.04
CA PHE A 123 -26.74 -0.97 -0.30
C PHE A 123 -26.10 -0.03 -1.32
N GLY A 124 -25.95 1.27 -0.98
CA GLY A 124 -25.29 2.26 -1.84
C GLY A 124 -23.81 1.94 -2.12
N ASN A 125 -23.08 1.44 -1.12
CA ASN A 125 -21.70 0.97 -1.29
C ASN A 125 -21.61 -0.29 -2.15
N CYS A 126 -22.53 -1.24 -1.96
CA CYS A 126 -22.62 -2.43 -2.81
C CYS A 126 -22.96 -2.06 -4.27
N PHE A 127 -23.90 -1.15 -4.48
CA PHE A 127 -24.30 -0.63 -5.78
C PHE A 127 -23.09 -0.04 -6.51
N LYS A 128 -22.35 0.89 -5.88
CA LYS A 128 -21.15 1.52 -6.45
C LYS A 128 -20.10 0.50 -6.89
N ARG A 129 -19.82 -0.50 -6.05
CA ARG A 129 -18.80 -1.54 -6.31
C ARG A 129 -19.18 -2.45 -7.49
N ASN A 130 -20.46 -2.76 -7.65
CA ASN A 130 -20.93 -3.71 -8.67
C ASN A 130 -21.34 -3.02 -9.99
N PHE A 131 -21.79 -1.77 -9.94
CA PHE A 131 -22.06 -0.94 -11.12
C PHE A 131 -20.81 -0.88 -12.03
N LEU A 132 -19.67 -0.47 -11.48
CA LEU A 132 -18.43 -0.34 -12.26
C LEU A 132 -17.97 -1.70 -12.84
N LYS A 133 -18.10 -2.79 -12.06
CA LYS A 133 -17.75 -4.14 -12.52
C LYS A 133 -18.62 -4.61 -13.69
N ALA A 134 -19.92 -4.36 -13.64
CA ALA A 134 -20.86 -4.76 -14.69
C ALA A 134 -20.69 -3.91 -15.96
N SER A 135 -20.51 -2.60 -15.83
CA SER A 135 -20.33 -1.69 -16.98
C SER A 135 -19.07 -1.99 -17.81
N ILE A 136 -17.99 -2.48 -17.18
CA ILE A 136 -16.74 -2.84 -17.88
C ILE A 136 -16.96 -3.92 -18.95
N LYS A 137 -17.93 -4.83 -18.76
CA LYS A 137 -18.23 -5.92 -19.72
C LYS A 137 -18.76 -5.39 -21.05
N HIS A 138 -19.40 -4.21 -21.05
CA HIS A 138 -19.98 -3.58 -22.24
C HIS A 138 -19.04 -2.56 -22.89
N LEU A 139 -17.88 -2.31 -22.27
CA LEU A 139 -16.91 -1.33 -22.76
C LEU A 139 -16.48 -1.58 -24.21
N PRO A 140 -16.23 -2.82 -24.68
CA PRO A 140 -15.90 -3.06 -26.09
C PRO A 140 -17.00 -2.64 -27.09
N THR A 141 -18.26 -2.73 -26.69
CA THR A 141 -19.43 -2.35 -27.51
C THR A 141 -19.68 -0.84 -27.48
N LEU A 142 -19.30 -0.18 -26.38
CA LEU A 142 -19.51 1.25 -26.14
C LEU A 142 -18.31 2.11 -26.57
N ILE A 143 -17.09 1.56 -26.62
CA ILE A 143 -15.88 2.25 -27.09
C ILE A 143 -16.05 2.87 -28.50
N PRO A 144 -16.68 2.21 -29.49
CA PRO A 144 -16.97 2.82 -30.79
C PRO A 144 -17.97 3.99 -30.75
N MET A 145 -18.55 4.31 -29.59
CA MET A 145 -19.44 5.46 -29.35
C MET A 145 -18.70 6.63 -28.68
N ALA A 146 -17.47 6.43 -28.20
CA ALA A 146 -16.70 7.42 -27.46
C ALA A 146 -15.89 8.33 -28.40
N SER A 147 -16.58 9.11 -29.26
CA SER A 147 -15.94 10.23 -29.96
C SER A 147 -15.84 11.43 -29.02
N GLU A 148 -14.81 12.27 -29.18
CA GLU A 148 -14.63 13.46 -28.32
C GLU A 148 -15.83 14.42 -28.38
N GLU A 149 -16.49 14.48 -29.54
CA GLU A 149 -17.72 15.27 -29.73
C GLU A 149 -18.91 14.67 -28.97
N SER A 150 -19.11 13.34 -29.07
CA SER A 150 -20.15 12.63 -28.31
C SER A 150 -19.90 12.71 -26.80
N CYS A 151 -18.65 12.62 -26.36
CA CYS A 151 -18.29 12.73 -24.95
C CYS A 151 -18.46 14.14 -24.38
N LYS A 152 -18.28 15.20 -25.19
CA LYS A 152 -18.57 16.58 -24.77
C LYS A 152 -20.06 16.81 -24.56
N GLU A 153 -20.89 16.29 -25.46
CA GLU A 153 -22.34 16.37 -25.30
C GLU A 153 -22.81 15.53 -24.09
N GLN A 154 -22.28 14.31 -23.92
CA GLN A 154 -22.57 13.48 -22.76
C GLN A 154 -22.16 14.16 -21.45
N LEU A 155 -20.98 14.79 -21.42
CA LEU A 155 -20.51 15.53 -20.24
C LEU A 155 -21.43 16.72 -19.94
N THR A 156 -21.83 17.48 -20.96
CA THR A 156 -22.74 18.62 -20.81
C THR A 156 -24.11 18.19 -20.27
N PHE A 157 -24.62 17.05 -20.72
CA PHE A 157 -25.86 16.47 -20.21
C PHE A 157 -25.72 15.97 -18.76
N LEU A 158 -24.58 15.35 -18.42
CA LEU A 158 -24.32 14.80 -17.08
C LEU A 158 -23.93 15.87 -16.04
N GLU A 159 -23.37 17.00 -16.47
CA GLU A 159 -23.04 18.13 -15.60
C GLU A 159 -24.21 19.13 -15.47
N GLY A 160 -25.25 19.00 -16.29
CA GLY A 160 -26.42 19.88 -16.24
C GLY A 160 -27.38 19.57 -15.08
N ASP A 161 -27.97 20.63 -14.53
CA ASP A 161 -28.91 20.56 -13.39
C ASP A 161 -30.25 19.88 -13.76
N GLU A 162 -30.62 19.88 -15.04
CA GLU A 162 -31.87 19.30 -15.56
C GLU A 162 -32.02 17.81 -15.17
N LEU A 163 -30.93 17.04 -15.23
CA LEU A 163 -30.99 15.61 -14.92
C LEU A 163 -30.98 15.35 -13.41
N TRP A 164 -30.03 15.94 -12.68
CA TRP A 164 -29.76 15.60 -11.28
C TRP A 164 -30.65 16.32 -10.27
N ASP A 165 -31.11 17.53 -10.59
CA ASP A 165 -31.88 18.36 -9.65
C ASP A 165 -33.36 18.46 -10.00
N ILE A 166 -33.73 18.19 -11.27
CA ILE A 166 -35.11 18.24 -11.74
C ILE A 166 -35.63 16.85 -12.09
N THR A 167 -35.06 16.20 -13.10
CA THR A 167 -35.63 14.97 -13.69
C THR A 167 -35.59 13.77 -12.74
N ILE A 168 -34.41 13.47 -12.15
CA ILE A 168 -34.25 12.34 -11.24
C ILE A 168 -35.09 12.54 -9.97
N PRO A 169 -35.02 13.68 -9.25
CA PRO A 169 -35.85 13.91 -8.06
C PRO A 169 -37.35 13.92 -8.39
N GLN A 170 -37.77 14.45 -9.54
CA GLN A 170 -39.17 14.43 -9.94
C GLN A 170 -39.69 13.00 -10.15
N ASN A 171 -38.91 12.16 -10.83
CA ASN A 171 -39.25 10.74 -10.98
C ASN A 171 -39.27 10.03 -9.62
N MET A 172 -38.35 10.33 -8.71
CA MET A 172 -38.39 9.80 -7.34
C MET A 172 -39.70 10.18 -6.64
N ARG A 173 -40.12 11.45 -6.69
CA ARG A 173 -41.42 11.87 -6.13
C ARG A 173 -42.61 11.17 -6.77
N ASP A 174 -42.56 10.94 -8.07
CA ASP A 174 -43.65 10.27 -8.77
C ASP A 174 -43.69 8.76 -8.44
N TYR A 175 -42.54 8.13 -8.20
CA TYR A 175 -42.49 6.79 -7.61
C TYR A 175 -43.06 6.78 -6.18
N ALA A 176 -42.65 7.73 -5.35
CA ALA A 176 -43.11 7.81 -3.96
C ALA A 176 -44.64 7.91 -3.88
N LYS A 177 -45.28 8.66 -4.80
CA LYS A 177 -46.76 8.72 -4.91
C LYS A 177 -47.38 7.36 -5.26
N VAL A 178 -46.74 6.58 -6.13
CA VAL A 178 -47.24 5.26 -6.57
C VAL A 178 -47.04 4.21 -5.47
N ASP A 179 -45.89 4.20 -4.80
CA ASP A 179 -45.58 3.28 -3.70
C ASP A 179 -46.51 3.55 -2.50
N SER A 180 -46.74 4.83 -2.17
CA SER A 180 -47.67 5.26 -1.13
C SER A 180 -49.14 4.92 -1.44
N ALA A 181 -49.52 4.89 -2.73
CA ALA A 181 -50.88 4.50 -3.15
C ALA A 181 -51.11 2.98 -3.11
N SER A 182 -50.04 2.18 -3.05
CA SER A 182 -50.12 0.71 -2.99
C SER A 182 -50.29 0.16 -1.57
N ALA A 183 -50.25 1.03 -0.54
CA ALA A 183 -50.29 0.69 0.88
C ALA A 183 -51.54 1.19 1.62
N SER A 184 -52.76 0.91 1.13
CA SER A 184 -53.96 0.58 1.95
C SER A 184 -55.25 0.42 1.11
N PRO A 185 -56.18 -0.46 1.54
CA PRO A 185 -57.53 -0.57 0.98
C PRO A 185 -58.52 0.39 1.69
N PHE A 186 -59.63 0.70 1.01
CA PHE A 186 -60.83 1.44 1.45
C PHE A 186 -60.92 2.97 1.22
N HIS A 187 -62.11 3.33 0.72
CA HIS A 187 -62.76 4.64 0.58
C HIS A 187 -62.54 5.51 -0.68
N MET A 188 -63.38 5.21 -1.69
CA MET A 188 -64.44 6.10 -2.22
C MET A 188 -64.29 7.62 -1.99
N ALA A 189 -64.30 8.39 -3.08
CA ALA A 189 -65.45 9.20 -3.53
C ALA A 189 -65.07 10.55 -4.17
N HIS A 190 -65.61 10.76 -5.38
CA HIS A 190 -66.14 12.02 -5.94
C HIS A 190 -65.26 13.28 -6.04
N ALA A 191 -65.00 13.72 -7.28
CA ALA A 191 -65.68 14.88 -7.89
C ALA A 191 -64.90 15.35 -9.17
N THR A 192 -65.44 15.14 -10.38
CA THR A 192 -66.23 16.09 -11.19
C THR A 192 -65.38 17.03 -12.07
N PHE A 193 -65.58 16.88 -13.38
CA PHE A 193 -65.49 17.84 -14.50
C PHE A 193 -64.77 19.19 -14.32
N LEU A 194 -63.90 19.55 -15.28
CA LEU A 194 -64.25 20.42 -16.42
C LEU A 194 -63.05 20.65 -17.35
N ARG A 195 -63.36 20.74 -18.65
CA ARG A 195 -62.49 21.11 -19.78
C ARG A 195 -62.82 22.58 -20.16
N PRO A 196 -62.17 23.20 -21.16
CA PRO A 196 -60.95 24.00 -21.11
C PRO A 196 -61.19 25.50 -21.39
N LEU A 197 -60.18 26.36 -21.17
CA LEU A 197 -60.07 27.66 -21.85
C LEU A 197 -58.63 27.94 -22.28
N ARG A 198 -58.45 28.24 -23.58
CA ARG A 198 -57.24 28.85 -24.15
C ARG A 198 -57.15 30.32 -23.71
N PRO A 199 -55.95 30.92 -23.78
CA PRO A 199 -55.79 31.91 -24.84
C PRO A 199 -54.49 31.79 -25.63
N THR A 200 -54.61 32.17 -26.89
CA THR A 200 -53.57 32.44 -27.89
C THR A 200 -52.73 33.65 -27.51
N ILE A 201 -51.40 33.60 -27.73
CA ILE A 201 -50.57 34.73 -28.19
C ILE A 201 -49.39 34.19 -29.02
N ARG A 202 -49.07 34.96 -30.07
CA ARG A 202 -48.20 34.70 -31.22
C ARG A 202 -46.70 34.71 -30.88
N PRO A 203 -45.83 33.99 -31.60
CA PRO A 203 -44.41 34.30 -31.66
C PRO A 203 -44.11 35.27 -32.82
N SER A 204 -43.35 36.32 -32.49
CA SER A 204 -42.77 37.28 -33.42
C SER A 204 -41.61 36.68 -34.21
N ILE A 205 -41.64 36.97 -35.50
CA ILE A 205 -40.66 36.66 -36.55
C ILE A 205 -39.34 37.40 -36.31
N TRP A 206 -38.20 36.72 -36.47
CA TRP A 206 -37.06 37.26 -37.23
C TRP A 206 -36.38 36.12 -38.01
N ARG A 207 -36.34 36.32 -39.33
CA ARG A 207 -35.78 35.45 -40.37
C ARG A 207 -34.26 35.43 -40.31
N GLN A 208 -33.64 34.33 -40.74
CA GLN A 208 -32.48 34.44 -41.63
C GLN A 208 -32.40 33.25 -42.61
N HIS A 209 -32.14 33.63 -43.86
CA HIS A 209 -32.30 32.98 -45.14
C HIS A 209 -31.51 31.68 -45.35
N ARG A 210 -32.19 30.63 -45.82
CA ARG A 210 -31.55 29.50 -46.54
C ARG A 210 -31.54 29.83 -48.03
N TYR A 211 -30.37 29.94 -48.64
CA TYR A 211 -30.25 29.91 -50.09
C TYR A 211 -30.24 28.44 -50.55
N ALA A 212 -31.36 28.01 -51.12
CA ALA A 212 -31.42 26.83 -51.98
C ALA A 212 -31.24 27.33 -53.42
N HIS A 213 -30.12 27.00 -54.06
CA HIS A 213 -30.01 27.10 -55.51
C HIS A 213 -30.29 25.73 -56.11
N SER A 214 -31.47 25.61 -56.71
CA SER A 214 -31.78 24.60 -57.73
C SER A 214 -31.11 25.02 -59.03
N SER A 215 -30.13 24.26 -59.50
CA SER A 215 -29.67 24.37 -60.89
C SER A 215 -29.54 22.97 -61.49
N GLN A 216 -30.30 22.80 -62.58
CA GLN A 216 -30.44 21.60 -63.41
C GLN A 216 -29.11 20.95 -63.78
N PHE A 217 -29.14 19.62 -63.82
CA PHE A 217 -28.07 18.79 -64.37
C PHE A 217 -27.87 19.10 -65.86
N GLN A 218 -26.67 19.54 -66.25
CA GLN A 218 -26.23 19.58 -67.65
C GLN A 218 -25.20 18.47 -67.91
N PRO A 219 -25.28 17.77 -69.04
CA PRO A 219 -24.32 16.72 -69.38
C PRO A 219 -22.94 17.32 -69.71
N PHE A 220 -21.90 16.62 -69.26
CA PHE A 220 -20.51 17.04 -69.33
C PHE A 220 -20.00 17.03 -70.78
N VAL A 221 -19.70 18.21 -71.33
CA VAL A 221 -18.96 18.35 -72.60
C VAL A 221 -17.50 18.64 -72.23
N PRO A 222 -16.52 17.79 -72.61
CA PRO A 222 -15.13 18.09 -72.33
C PRO A 222 -14.69 19.36 -73.10
N PRO A 223 -13.95 20.27 -72.45
CA PRO A 223 -13.56 21.53 -73.07
C PRO A 223 -12.47 21.30 -74.14
N SER A 224 -12.45 22.13 -75.18
CA SER A 224 -11.53 21.97 -76.32
C SER A 224 -10.06 22.11 -75.90
N PRO A 225 -9.10 21.44 -76.58
CA PRO A 225 -7.69 21.38 -76.16
C PRO A 225 -7.01 22.75 -76.00
N SER A 226 -7.53 23.80 -76.64
CA SER A 226 -7.03 25.17 -76.55
C SER A 226 -7.44 25.91 -75.27
N SER A 227 -8.37 25.38 -74.48
CA SER A 227 -8.81 25.95 -73.20
C SER A 227 -8.08 25.38 -71.97
N LEU A 228 -7.25 24.35 -72.17
CA LEU A 228 -6.34 23.84 -71.16
C LEU A 228 -5.13 24.77 -71.09
N GLY A 229 -5.11 25.67 -70.10
CA GLY A 229 -3.95 26.50 -69.79
C GLY A 229 -2.69 25.66 -69.62
N LYS A 230 -1.52 26.23 -69.93
CA LYS A 230 -0.22 25.54 -69.91
C LYS A 230 -0.07 24.70 -68.62
N PRO A 231 0.40 23.43 -68.72
CA PRO A 231 0.52 22.56 -67.56
C PRO A 231 1.41 23.22 -66.50
N THR A 232 0.82 23.49 -65.34
CA THR A 232 1.55 23.98 -64.17
C THR A 232 2.26 22.79 -63.55
N GLU A 233 3.58 22.87 -63.37
CA GLU A 233 4.34 21.80 -62.76
C GLU A 233 3.75 21.39 -61.40
N ALA A 234 3.58 20.08 -61.19
CA ALA A 234 3.07 19.56 -59.93
C ALA A 234 3.97 20.02 -58.79
N LYS A 235 3.43 20.73 -57.78
CA LYS A 235 4.16 21.13 -56.58
C LYS A 235 4.71 19.90 -55.86
N THR A 236 5.96 19.55 -56.12
CA THR A 236 6.66 18.47 -55.43
C THR A 236 7.07 18.95 -54.05
N TYR A 237 6.16 18.82 -53.08
CA TYR A 237 6.54 18.98 -51.68
C TYR A 237 7.52 17.87 -51.32
N LYS A 238 8.83 18.17 -51.25
CA LYS A 238 9.85 17.25 -50.76
C LYS A 238 9.35 16.67 -49.42
N ARG A 239 9.03 15.37 -49.41
CA ARG A 239 8.45 14.63 -48.24
C ARG A 239 9.19 14.94 -46.94
N THR A 240 10.48 15.26 -47.02
CA THR A 240 11.36 15.66 -45.91
C THR A 240 10.87 16.88 -45.12
N ILE A 241 10.28 17.90 -45.74
CA ILE A 241 9.80 19.11 -45.02
C ILE A 241 8.55 18.80 -44.18
N LYS A 242 7.67 17.92 -44.67
CA LYS A 242 6.50 17.48 -43.90
C LYS A 242 6.90 16.61 -42.71
N TRP A 243 7.87 15.72 -42.89
CA TRP A 243 8.44 14.93 -41.79
C TRP A 243 9.20 15.79 -40.78
N PHE A 244 9.98 16.76 -41.24
CA PHE A 244 10.67 17.72 -40.37
C PHE A 244 9.67 18.53 -39.53
N ARG A 245 8.60 19.05 -40.14
CA ARG A 245 7.54 19.76 -39.39
C ARG A 245 6.83 18.85 -38.39
N ARG A 246 6.53 17.60 -38.75
CA ARG A 246 5.94 16.62 -37.82
C ARG A 246 6.88 16.30 -36.66
N ILE A 247 8.17 16.08 -36.93
CA ILE A 247 9.19 15.86 -35.90
C ILE A 247 9.29 17.10 -35.00
N LEU A 248 9.28 18.30 -35.57
CA LEU A 248 9.32 19.56 -34.81
C LEU A 248 8.07 19.71 -33.91
N TYR A 249 6.86 19.47 -34.45
CA TYR A 249 5.62 19.55 -33.67
C TYR A 249 5.56 18.48 -32.58
N VAL A 250 5.99 17.25 -32.88
CA VAL A 250 6.07 16.16 -31.88
C VAL A 250 7.12 16.48 -30.83
N SER A 251 8.29 17.01 -31.20
CA SER A 251 9.34 17.39 -30.27
C SER A 251 8.91 18.55 -29.37
N LEU A 252 8.23 19.56 -29.94
CA LEU A 252 7.68 20.69 -29.20
C LEU A 252 6.57 20.22 -28.24
N ALA A 253 5.63 19.41 -28.72
CA ALA A 253 4.56 18.84 -27.88
C ALA A 253 5.13 17.96 -26.76
N THR A 254 6.11 17.12 -27.07
CA THR A 254 6.80 16.28 -26.07
C THR A 254 7.57 17.13 -25.07
N GLY A 255 8.25 18.19 -25.52
CA GLY A 255 8.94 19.14 -24.65
C GLY A 255 8.00 19.92 -23.73
N VAL A 256 6.83 20.32 -24.23
CA VAL A 256 5.77 20.97 -23.42
C VAL A 256 5.20 19.98 -22.40
N VAL A 257 4.88 18.76 -22.80
CA VAL A 257 4.40 17.71 -21.87
C VAL A 257 5.47 17.38 -20.82
N TYR A 258 6.74 17.27 -21.21
CA TYR A 258 7.85 17.05 -20.30
C TYR A 258 8.02 18.22 -19.30
N GLY A 259 7.93 19.47 -19.77
CA GLY A 259 7.98 20.64 -18.92
C GLY A 259 6.82 20.71 -17.93
N ILE A 260 5.60 20.39 -18.37
CA ILE A 260 4.41 20.31 -17.50
C ILE A 260 4.56 19.18 -16.49
N ASP A 261 5.01 17.99 -16.90
CA ASP A 261 5.23 16.85 -16.02
C ASP A 261 6.25 17.17 -14.93
N ASN A 262 7.37 17.78 -15.32
CA ASN A 262 8.45 18.13 -14.39
C ASN A 262 8.01 19.22 -13.39
N GLN A 263 7.26 20.22 -13.84
CA GLN A 263 6.91 21.38 -13.01
C GLN A 263 5.65 21.18 -12.15
N PHE A 264 4.65 20.44 -12.65
CA PHE A 264 3.33 20.34 -12.03
C PHE A 264 2.97 18.94 -11.53
N TYR A 265 3.55 17.89 -12.10
CA TYR A 265 3.27 16.49 -11.73
C TYR A 265 4.47 15.78 -11.11
N ALA A 266 5.50 16.51 -10.68
CA ALA A 266 6.70 15.96 -10.05
C ALA A 266 7.32 14.77 -10.83
N SER A 267 7.37 14.91 -12.16
CA SER A 267 7.89 13.91 -13.10
C SER A 267 7.10 12.59 -13.17
N SER A 268 5.83 12.56 -12.75
CA SER A 268 4.99 11.34 -12.69
C SER A 268 4.90 10.59 -14.01
N LEU A 269 4.78 11.27 -15.16
CA LEU A 269 4.70 10.62 -16.48
C LEU A 269 6.04 10.02 -16.88
N THR A 270 7.15 10.74 -16.71
CA THR A 270 8.48 10.21 -17.04
C THR A 270 8.88 9.03 -16.15
N ARG A 271 8.52 9.05 -14.86
CA ARG A 271 8.70 7.93 -13.92
C ARG A 271 7.90 6.71 -14.36
N THR A 272 6.63 6.93 -14.68
CA THR A 272 5.71 5.89 -15.16
C THR A 272 6.23 5.26 -16.45
N ALA A 273 6.65 6.07 -17.43
CA ALA A 273 7.23 5.59 -18.68
C ALA A 273 8.51 4.77 -18.47
N ARG A 274 9.41 5.21 -17.55
CA ARG A 274 10.59 4.44 -17.14
C ARG A 274 10.20 3.09 -16.54
N THR A 275 9.22 3.07 -15.65
CA THR A 275 8.74 1.84 -15.02
C THR A 275 8.18 0.86 -16.04
N PHE A 276 7.35 1.32 -16.98
CA PHE A 276 6.78 0.43 -18.02
C PHE A 276 7.82 -0.04 -19.03
N SER A 277 8.69 0.85 -19.51
CA SER A 277 9.74 0.49 -20.47
C SER A 277 10.73 -0.51 -19.90
N LEU A 278 11.21 -0.28 -18.67
CA LEU A 278 12.09 -1.21 -17.99
C LEU A 278 11.35 -2.50 -17.61
N GLY A 279 10.12 -2.39 -17.12
CA GLY A 279 9.27 -3.55 -16.81
C GLY A 279 9.07 -4.46 -18.01
N LEU A 280 8.85 -3.90 -19.20
CA LEU A 280 8.77 -4.67 -20.45
C LEU A 280 10.11 -5.32 -20.79
N LEU A 281 11.21 -4.59 -20.67
CA LEU A 281 12.56 -5.10 -20.94
C LEU A 281 12.91 -6.27 -20.03
N VAL A 282 12.66 -6.16 -18.72
CA VAL A 282 12.88 -7.23 -17.74
C VAL A 282 11.98 -8.43 -18.03
N ALA A 283 10.71 -8.19 -18.39
CA ALA A 283 9.77 -9.27 -18.70
C ALA A 283 10.21 -10.07 -19.95
N LEU A 284 10.60 -9.37 -21.02
CA LEU A 284 11.13 -9.99 -22.23
C LEU A 284 12.43 -10.75 -21.94
N ASP A 285 13.30 -10.17 -21.12
CA ASP A 285 14.58 -10.75 -20.78
C ASP A 285 14.42 -12.10 -20.05
N TYR A 286 13.55 -12.15 -19.05
CA TYR A 286 13.19 -13.41 -18.39
C TYR A 286 12.46 -14.38 -19.31
N LYS A 287 11.52 -13.91 -20.15
CA LYS A 287 10.77 -14.80 -21.06
C LYS A 287 11.69 -15.50 -22.07
N ILE A 288 12.75 -14.82 -22.51
CA ILE A 288 13.72 -15.35 -23.47
C ILE A 288 14.77 -16.21 -22.76
N ASN A 289 15.35 -15.74 -21.66
CA ASN A 289 16.57 -16.31 -21.07
C ASN A 289 16.32 -17.24 -19.86
N PHE A 290 15.11 -17.31 -19.30
CA PHE A 290 14.81 -18.21 -18.17
C PHE A 290 14.57 -19.65 -18.64
N ARG A 291 15.66 -20.34 -19.02
CA ARG A 291 15.69 -21.73 -19.52
C ARG A 291 16.98 -22.40 -19.02
N PRO A 292 17.06 -23.75 -18.97
CA PRO A 292 18.28 -24.45 -18.56
C PRO A 292 19.54 -23.99 -19.31
N HIS A 293 19.38 -23.70 -20.60
CA HIS A 293 20.42 -23.12 -21.46
C HIS A 293 19.92 -21.80 -22.07
N PRO A 294 20.25 -20.65 -21.45
CA PRO A 294 19.84 -19.34 -21.95
C PRO A 294 20.50 -19.03 -23.31
N PRO A 295 19.75 -18.55 -24.32
CA PRO A 295 20.32 -18.23 -25.63
C PRO A 295 21.14 -16.93 -25.64
N LEU A 296 20.84 -15.98 -24.74
CA LEU A 296 21.46 -14.64 -24.69
C LEU A 296 22.09 -14.34 -23.31
N ALA A 297 22.40 -15.37 -22.51
CA ALA A 297 23.07 -15.20 -21.22
C ALA A 297 23.99 -16.39 -20.92
N SER A 298 25.05 -16.14 -20.16
CA SER A 298 26.00 -17.17 -19.73
C SER A 298 25.41 -18.13 -18.69
N SER A 299 24.47 -17.66 -17.85
CA SER A 299 23.79 -18.44 -16.83
C SER A 299 22.50 -17.75 -16.38
N ILE A 300 21.62 -18.50 -15.69
CA ILE A 300 20.42 -17.94 -15.06
C ILE A 300 20.78 -16.89 -13.99
N ALA A 301 21.86 -17.13 -13.22
CA ALA A 301 22.40 -16.17 -12.25
C ALA A 301 22.77 -14.82 -12.91
N ALA A 302 23.38 -14.84 -14.09
CA ALA A 302 23.69 -13.62 -14.84
C ALA A 302 22.42 -12.85 -15.28
N VAL A 303 21.33 -13.58 -15.60
CA VAL A 303 20.02 -12.97 -15.89
C VAL A 303 19.43 -12.31 -14.63
N HIS A 304 19.56 -12.96 -13.47
CA HIS A 304 19.13 -12.38 -12.20
C HIS A 304 19.95 -11.15 -11.84
N ALA A 305 21.28 -11.20 -11.92
CA ALA A 305 22.17 -10.09 -11.61
C ALA A 305 21.84 -8.83 -12.41
N ARG A 306 21.77 -8.94 -13.75
CA ARG A 306 21.49 -7.76 -14.60
C ARG A 306 20.09 -7.18 -14.39
N ASN A 307 19.10 -8.02 -14.10
CA ASN A 307 17.73 -7.54 -13.86
C ASN A 307 17.55 -7.01 -12.44
N ALA A 308 18.29 -7.54 -11.46
CA ALA A 308 18.36 -7.01 -10.10
C ALA A 308 18.97 -5.60 -10.11
N GLU A 309 20.07 -5.40 -10.85
CA GLU A 309 20.71 -4.09 -11.03
C GLU A 309 19.75 -3.09 -11.70
N ARG A 310 19.19 -3.45 -12.85
CA ARG A 310 18.17 -2.63 -13.56
C ARG A 310 17.03 -2.20 -12.65
N LEU A 311 16.43 -3.15 -11.92
CA LEU A 311 15.28 -2.86 -11.06
C LEU A 311 15.70 -2.02 -9.85
N SER A 312 16.87 -2.29 -9.28
CA SER A 312 17.45 -1.48 -8.20
C SER A 312 17.66 -0.03 -8.64
N ASP A 313 18.25 0.18 -9.82
CA ASP A 313 18.48 1.52 -10.37
C ASP A 313 17.18 2.25 -10.64
N LEU A 314 16.15 1.56 -11.17
CA LEU A 314 14.81 2.15 -11.32
C LEU A 314 14.24 2.59 -9.98
N LEU A 315 14.29 1.73 -8.96
CA LEU A 315 13.71 2.00 -7.66
C LEU A 315 14.41 3.19 -6.97
N ARG A 316 15.74 3.29 -7.07
CA ARG A 316 16.53 4.42 -6.55
C ARG A 316 16.31 5.70 -7.35
N HIS A 317 16.30 5.62 -8.68
CA HIS A 317 16.17 6.79 -9.55
C HIS A 317 14.75 7.38 -9.54
N ASN A 318 13.72 6.55 -9.39
CA ASN A 318 12.38 7.04 -9.09
C ASN A 318 12.32 7.53 -7.63
N GLY A 319 12.91 6.84 -6.65
CA GLY A 319 12.89 7.32 -5.26
C GLY A 319 11.47 7.41 -4.68
N GLY A 320 11.31 8.05 -3.52
CA GLY A 320 10.03 8.20 -2.85
C GLY A 320 9.34 6.84 -2.59
N LEU A 321 8.13 6.67 -3.13
CA LEU A 321 7.37 5.42 -2.97
C LEU A 321 8.08 4.20 -3.59
N TYR A 322 8.76 4.35 -4.73
CA TYR A 322 9.49 3.24 -5.37
C TYR A 322 10.60 2.72 -4.47
N LEU A 323 11.34 3.62 -3.82
CA LEU A 323 12.37 3.23 -2.85
C LEU A 323 11.75 2.46 -1.68
N LYS A 324 10.57 2.87 -1.21
CA LYS A 324 9.85 2.18 -0.14
C LYS A 324 9.32 0.80 -0.55
N ILE A 325 8.81 0.66 -1.77
CA ILE A 325 8.44 -0.64 -2.36
C ILE A 325 9.68 -1.56 -2.42
N GLY A 326 10.81 -1.01 -2.88
CA GLY A 326 12.09 -1.72 -2.90
C GLY A 326 12.52 -2.20 -1.51
N GLN A 327 12.49 -1.32 -0.51
CA GLN A 327 12.76 -1.64 0.89
C GLN A 327 11.82 -2.73 1.41
N ALA A 328 10.51 -2.63 1.14
CA ALA A 328 9.54 -3.64 1.55
C ALA A 328 9.80 -5.02 0.92
N ILE A 329 10.21 -5.07 -0.36
CA ILE A 329 10.59 -6.30 -1.05
C ILE A 329 11.91 -6.85 -0.51
N ALA A 330 12.91 -5.99 -0.26
CA ALA A 330 14.21 -6.35 0.27
C ALA A 330 14.11 -7.11 1.61
N MET A 331 13.14 -6.73 2.44
CA MET A 331 12.93 -7.34 3.76
C MET A 331 12.40 -8.78 3.67
N GLN A 332 11.84 -9.18 2.53
CA GLN A 332 11.42 -10.54 2.23
C GLN A 332 12.47 -11.28 1.37
N SER A 333 13.75 -11.00 1.59
CA SER A 333 14.88 -11.51 0.78
C SER A 333 14.91 -13.04 0.64
N ALA A 334 14.42 -13.79 1.63
CA ALA A 334 14.39 -15.25 1.61
C ALA A 334 13.61 -15.85 0.42
N ILE A 335 12.70 -15.09 -0.20
CA ILE A 335 11.92 -15.52 -1.36
C ILE A 335 12.59 -15.09 -2.69
N LEU A 336 13.54 -14.16 -2.64
CA LEU A 336 14.19 -13.58 -3.82
C LEU A 336 15.46 -14.35 -4.20
N PRO A 337 15.83 -14.40 -5.49
CA PRO A 337 17.14 -14.87 -5.92
C PRO A 337 18.27 -14.05 -5.27
N PRO A 338 19.44 -14.64 -4.96
CA PRO A 338 20.47 -14.01 -4.17
C PRO A 338 21.03 -12.71 -4.78
N GLU A 339 21.04 -12.62 -6.11
CA GLU A 339 21.44 -11.41 -6.82
C GLU A 339 20.49 -10.23 -6.57
N PHE A 340 19.19 -10.49 -6.42
CA PHE A 340 18.21 -9.47 -6.02
C PHE A 340 18.41 -9.05 -4.57
N GLN A 341 18.69 -10.00 -3.69
CA GLN A 341 18.92 -9.70 -2.28
C GLN A 341 20.10 -8.74 -2.10
N GLN A 342 21.22 -9.00 -2.78
CA GLN A 342 22.42 -8.16 -2.72
C GLN A 342 22.20 -6.75 -3.25
N MET A 343 21.42 -6.58 -4.33
CA MET A 343 21.15 -5.25 -4.87
C MET A 343 20.14 -4.49 -4.00
N PHE A 344 19.13 -5.17 -3.49
CA PHE A 344 18.05 -4.56 -2.72
C PHE A 344 18.48 -4.18 -1.30
N SER A 345 19.53 -4.81 -0.75
CA SER A 345 20.11 -4.38 0.54
C SER A 345 20.67 -2.96 0.50
N ARG A 346 21.15 -2.49 -0.67
CA ARG A 346 21.65 -1.11 -0.85
C ARG A 346 20.54 -0.05 -0.87
N MET A 347 19.26 -0.46 -0.79
CA MET A 347 18.13 0.47 -0.78
C MET A 347 17.88 1.13 0.58
N PHE A 348 18.59 0.69 1.63
CA PHE A 348 18.54 1.26 2.97
C PHE A 348 19.56 2.38 3.19
N ASP A 349 20.42 2.67 2.20
CA ASP A 349 21.37 3.79 2.22
C ASP A 349 20.65 5.15 2.26
N ASP A 350 21.29 6.17 2.85
CA ASP A 350 20.70 7.48 3.18
C ASP A 350 19.89 8.11 2.02
N ALA A 351 18.65 8.48 2.32
CA ALA A 351 17.77 9.14 1.38
C ALA A 351 18.14 10.64 1.21
N PRO A 352 18.03 11.20 0.00
CA PRO A 352 18.31 12.62 -0.23
C PRO A 352 17.39 13.52 0.62
N GLN A 353 17.88 14.70 0.99
CA GLN A 353 17.14 15.71 1.77
C GLN A 353 16.54 16.76 0.83
N ASN A 354 15.33 17.23 1.13
CA ASN A 354 14.72 18.35 0.42
C ASN A 354 15.24 19.68 0.99
N ASP A 355 15.27 20.70 0.14
CA ASP A 355 15.64 22.05 0.55
C ASP A 355 14.63 22.64 1.53
N TRP A 356 15.12 23.50 2.44
CA TRP A 356 14.29 24.14 3.46
C TRP A 356 13.05 24.87 2.89
N LYS A 357 13.15 25.42 1.68
CA LYS A 357 12.04 26.12 1.02
C LYS A 357 10.84 25.21 0.77
N ASP A 358 11.07 23.96 0.37
CA ASP A 358 9.99 23.00 0.16
C ASP A 358 9.37 22.55 1.47
N ILE A 359 10.19 22.42 2.51
CA ILE A 359 9.74 22.07 3.88
C ILE A 359 8.86 23.17 4.47
N GLU A 360 9.31 24.42 4.38
CA GLU A 360 8.53 25.57 4.81
C GLU A 360 7.21 25.65 4.05
N LYS A 361 7.22 25.36 2.75
CA LYS A 361 6.01 25.33 1.93
C LYS A 361 5.02 24.26 2.40
N VAL A 362 5.47 23.04 2.71
CA VAL A 362 4.60 21.97 3.24
C VAL A 362 3.96 22.41 4.56
N ILE A 363 4.73 22.99 5.49
CA ILE A 363 4.19 23.50 6.76
C ILE A 363 3.15 24.60 6.52
N ARG A 364 3.45 25.57 5.64
CA ARG A 364 2.54 26.68 5.31
C ARG A 364 1.24 26.20 4.68
N GLU A 365 1.31 25.21 3.79
CA GLU A 365 0.13 24.63 3.14
C GLU A 365 -0.76 23.87 4.13
N ASP A 366 -0.18 23.15 5.10
CA ASP A 366 -0.97 22.35 6.07
C ASP A 366 -1.54 23.19 7.22
N PHE A 367 -0.79 24.18 7.72
CA PHE A 367 -1.18 24.96 8.89
C PHE A 367 -1.69 26.38 8.56
N GLY A 368 -1.54 26.83 7.31
CA GLY A 368 -1.87 28.20 6.89
C GLY A 368 -0.98 29.30 7.49
N LYS A 369 0.09 28.90 8.21
CA LYS A 369 0.97 29.78 9.00
C LYS A 369 2.44 29.44 8.74
N SER A 370 3.34 30.37 9.06
CA SER A 370 4.78 30.13 9.00
C SER A 370 5.24 29.11 10.07
N PRO A 371 6.36 28.38 9.86
CA PRO A 371 6.94 27.51 10.88
C PRO A 371 7.18 28.22 12.22
N GLU A 372 7.58 29.49 12.17
CA GLU A 372 7.79 30.34 13.35
C GLU A 372 6.51 30.56 14.17
N GLU A 373 5.38 30.72 13.49
CA GLU A 373 4.07 30.88 14.14
C GLU A 373 3.49 29.55 14.63
N VAL A 374 3.67 28.47 13.86
CA VAL A 374 3.14 27.14 14.21
C VAL A 374 3.83 26.58 15.45
N PHE A 375 5.17 26.59 15.45
CA PHE A 375 5.96 25.98 16.53
C PHE A 375 6.42 26.99 17.60
N GLY A 376 6.08 28.27 17.45
CA GLY A 376 6.51 29.32 18.38
C GLY A 376 8.03 29.49 18.41
N ILE A 377 8.71 29.32 17.28
CA ILE A 377 10.17 29.32 17.15
C ILE A 377 10.69 30.59 16.45
N SER A 378 12.00 30.83 16.54
CA SER A 378 12.70 31.83 15.74
C SER A 378 14.01 31.26 15.17
N PHE A 379 14.26 31.52 13.89
CA PHE A 379 15.56 31.24 13.26
C PHE A 379 16.57 32.39 13.43
N THR A 380 16.12 33.56 13.89
CA THR A 380 16.95 34.77 14.04
C THR A 380 17.46 34.97 15.47
N GLY A 381 17.09 34.08 16.40
CA GLY A 381 17.62 34.08 17.78
C GLY A 381 16.84 34.95 18.77
N ASP A 382 15.53 35.13 18.55
CA ASP A 382 14.66 35.82 19.53
C ASP A 382 14.63 35.04 20.87
N PRO A 383 15.04 35.65 22.00
CA PRO A 383 15.10 34.97 23.28
C PRO A 383 13.72 34.55 23.83
N ASN A 384 12.63 35.15 23.35
CA ASN A 384 11.27 34.84 23.81
C ASN A 384 10.62 33.70 23.01
N LYS A 385 11.31 33.14 22.02
CA LYS A 385 10.80 32.07 21.15
C LYS A 385 11.67 30.81 21.23
N GLY A 386 11.11 29.69 20.81
CA GLY A 386 11.84 28.44 20.60
C GLY A 386 12.87 28.55 19.47
N VAL A 387 13.55 27.44 19.18
CA VAL A 387 14.54 27.35 18.09
C VAL A 387 14.34 26.07 17.29
N MET A 388 14.61 26.09 15.99
CA MET A 388 14.56 24.91 15.12
C MET A 388 15.75 24.89 14.17
N GLU A 389 16.22 23.69 13.86
CA GLU A 389 17.26 23.51 12.86
C GLU A 389 16.68 23.37 11.45
N ARG A 390 17.16 24.21 10.53
CA ARG A 390 16.80 24.09 9.10
C ARG A 390 17.36 22.84 8.44
N ARG A 391 18.47 22.32 8.95
CA ARG A 391 19.07 21.07 8.46
C ARG A 391 18.35 19.88 9.12
N ALA A 392 17.90 18.93 8.30
CA ALA A 392 17.30 17.72 8.82
C ALA A 392 18.34 16.87 9.58
N ARG A 393 17.93 16.31 10.72
CA ARG A 393 18.73 15.39 11.54
C ARG A 393 18.68 13.96 11.02
N ALA A 394 17.58 13.60 10.37
CA ALA A 394 17.42 12.34 9.67
C ALA A 394 16.58 12.54 8.41
N SER A 395 16.85 11.73 7.38
CA SER A 395 16.08 11.70 6.15
C SER A 395 15.70 10.26 5.85
N ALA A 396 14.43 10.03 5.54
CA ALA A 396 13.89 8.75 5.15
C ALA A 396 13.33 8.82 3.72
N SER A 397 12.78 7.71 3.25
CA SER A 397 12.22 7.59 1.89
C SER A 397 11.06 8.55 1.63
N VAL A 398 10.18 8.76 2.61
CA VAL A 398 8.95 9.57 2.48
C VAL A 398 9.04 10.94 3.16
N ALA A 399 9.92 11.10 4.15
CA ALA A 399 9.92 12.26 5.03
C ALA A 399 11.30 12.55 5.61
N GLN A 400 11.45 13.74 6.19
CA GLN A 400 12.66 14.14 6.91
C GLN A 400 12.32 14.70 8.29
N VAL A 401 13.23 14.53 9.23
CA VAL A 401 13.03 14.86 10.64
C VAL A 401 13.93 16.03 11.03
N HIS A 402 13.31 17.07 11.56
CA HIS A 402 13.97 18.25 12.09
C HIS A 402 13.91 18.26 13.61
N TRP A 403 14.98 18.73 14.24
CA TRP A 403 14.98 19.00 15.67
C TRP A 403 14.48 20.43 15.92
N ALA A 404 13.62 20.58 16.92
CA ALA A 404 13.22 21.87 17.44
C ALA A 404 13.11 21.85 18.96
N ARG A 405 13.21 23.03 19.56
CA ARG A 405 12.87 23.29 20.95
C ARG A 405 11.79 24.35 20.99
N LEU A 406 10.66 24.03 21.60
CA LEU A 406 9.52 24.93 21.73
C LEU A 406 9.81 26.01 22.78
N GLN A 407 8.96 27.04 22.83
CA GLN A 407 9.09 28.15 23.78
C GLN A 407 9.04 27.71 25.25
N ASP A 408 8.28 26.66 25.56
CA ASP A 408 8.18 26.09 26.90
C ASP A 408 9.37 25.19 27.29
N GLY A 409 10.34 25.04 26.39
CA GLY A 409 11.55 24.25 26.61
C GLY A 409 11.45 22.78 26.18
N ARG A 410 10.28 22.29 25.75
CA ARG A 410 10.15 20.93 25.20
C ARG A 410 10.99 20.79 23.94
N GLU A 411 11.76 19.70 23.84
CA GLU A 411 12.44 19.33 22.60
C GLU A 411 11.59 18.34 21.81
N VAL A 412 11.47 18.59 20.51
CA VAL A 412 10.58 17.85 19.62
C VAL A 412 11.29 17.43 18.34
N ALA A 413 10.89 16.27 17.83
CA ALA A 413 11.16 15.79 16.50
C ALA A 413 9.99 16.17 15.60
N ILE A 414 10.24 17.01 14.59
CA ILE A 414 9.24 17.42 13.60
C ILE A 414 9.51 16.63 12.31
N LYS A 415 8.72 15.59 12.08
CA LYS A 415 8.75 14.75 10.87
C LYS A 415 7.87 15.39 9.80
N ILE A 416 8.46 15.74 8.67
CA ILE A 416 7.80 16.48 7.59
C ILE A 416 7.89 15.66 6.32
N GLN A 417 6.74 15.40 5.70
CA GLN A 417 6.65 14.64 4.47
C GLN A 417 7.29 15.42 3.31
N LYS A 418 7.99 14.71 2.43
CA LYS A 418 8.53 15.27 1.18
C LYS A 418 7.37 15.67 0.27
N ARG A 419 7.45 16.88 -0.28
CA ARG A 419 6.36 17.55 -1.01
C ARG A 419 5.85 16.74 -2.20
N GLU A 420 6.77 16.09 -2.91
CA GLU A 420 6.51 15.30 -4.10
C GLU A 420 5.72 14.02 -3.86
N ILE A 421 5.69 13.50 -2.63
CA ILE A 421 5.12 12.18 -2.33
C ILE A 421 3.62 12.12 -2.63
N VAL A 422 2.84 13.14 -2.22
CA VAL A 422 1.38 13.12 -2.40
C VAL A 422 0.98 13.09 -3.89
N GLN A 423 1.72 13.84 -4.72
CA GLN A 423 1.45 13.91 -6.16
C GLN A 423 1.87 12.62 -6.89
N GLN A 424 2.97 12.02 -6.45
CA GLN A 424 3.52 10.80 -7.04
C GLN A 424 2.76 9.54 -6.60
N LEU A 425 2.24 9.49 -5.37
CA LEU A 425 1.63 8.31 -4.76
C LEU A 425 0.57 7.65 -5.66
N VAL A 426 -0.35 8.44 -6.22
CA VAL A 426 -1.46 7.93 -7.04
C VAL A 426 -0.96 7.25 -8.31
N TRP A 427 -0.04 7.92 -9.03
CA TRP A 427 0.53 7.40 -10.28
C TRP A 427 1.46 6.22 -10.03
N ASP A 428 2.30 6.30 -8.99
CA ASP A 428 3.26 5.26 -8.64
C ASP A 428 2.54 3.98 -8.19
N LEU A 429 1.50 4.08 -7.34
CA LEU A 429 0.66 2.93 -6.95
C LEU A 429 -0.12 2.36 -8.14
N TRP A 430 -0.63 3.20 -9.04
CA TRP A 430 -1.30 2.74 -10.25
C TRP A 430 -0.32 1.95 -11.15
N ALA A 431 0.86 2.51 -11.42
CA ALA A 431 1.89 1.83 -12.21
C ALA A 431 2.30 0.51 -11.56
N PHE A 432 2.50 0.48 -10.25
CA PHE A 432 2.80 -0.74 -9.49
C PHE A 432 1.70 -1.81 -9.64
N LYS A 433 0.42 -1.42 -9.53
CA LYS A 433 -0.73 -2.32 -9.73
C LYS A 433 -0.78 -2.90 -11.14
N VAL A 434 -0.58 -2.06 -12.16
CA VAL A 434 -0.63 -2.50 -13.57
C VAL A 434 0.55 -3.40 -13.90
N VAL A 435 1.77 -3.02 -13.52
CA VAL A 435 2.97 -3.85 -13.75
C VAL A 435 2.83 -5.19 -13.06
N THR A 436 2.38 -5.22 -11.80
CA THR A 436 2.21 -6.47 -11.07
C THR A 436 1.09 -7.34 -11.67
N LEU A 437 0.02 -6.73 -12.18
CA LEU A 437 -1.03 -7.46 -12.91
C LEU A 437 -0.48 -8.10 -14.19
N ILE A 438 0.31 -7.37 -14.98
CA ILE A 438 0.95 -7.88 -16.19
C ILE A 438 1.89 -9.03 -15.84
N TYR A 439 2.75 -8.85 -14.84
CA TYR A 439 3.70 -9.87 -14.39
C TYR A 439 2.99 -11.11 -13.85
N SER A 440 1.90 -10.94 -13.08
CA SER A 440 1.11 -12.06 -12.57
C SER A 440 0.56 -12.93 -13.71
N LYS A 441 0.12 -12.31 -14.81
CA LYS A 441 -0.36 -13.01 -16.01
C LYS A 441 0.77 -13.61 -16.86
N VAL A 442 1.90 -12.90 -17.00
CA VAL A 442 3.03 -13.34 -17.84
C VAL A 442 3.78 -14.52 -17.21
N PHE A 443 3.86 -14.54 -15.87
CA PHE A 443 4.61 -15.50 -15.08
C PHE A 443 3.72 -16.44 -14.25
N ASP A 444 2.41 -16.52 -14.47
CA ASP A 444 1.46 -17.41 -13.76
C ASP A 444 1.77 -17.56 -12.25
N ILE A 445 1.99 -16.45 -11.56
CA ILE A 445 2.18 -16.39 -10.11
C ILE A 445 1.14 -15.39 -9.58
N PRO A 446 0.34 -15.75 -8.57
CA PRO A 446 -0.74 -14.91 -8.07
C PRO A 446 -0.25 -13.77 -7.18
N PHE A 447 0.67 -12.93 -7.68
CA PHE A 447 1.17 -11.79 -6.91
C PHE A 447 0.12 -10.71 -6.70
N TYR A 448 -0.83 -10.57 -7.63
CA TYR A 448 -1.82 -9.49 -7.58
C TYR A 448 -2.76 -9.54 -6.38
N SER A 449 -3.05 -10.71 -5.80
CA SER A 449 -3.98 -10.83 -4.66
C SER A 449 -3.54 -10.03 -3.43
N LEU A 450 -2.22 -9.89 -3.23
CA LEU A 450 -1.61 -9.18 -2.11
C LEU A 450 -1.36 -7.69 -2.39
N VAL A 451 -1.37 -7.29 -3.67
CA VAL A 451 -1.04 -5.93 -4.10
C VAL A 451 -2.01 -4.88 -3.56
N PRO A 452 -3.35 -5.06 -3.57
CA PRO A 452 -4.26 -4.09 -2.97
C PRO A 452 -3.95 -3.82 -1.50
N TYR A 453 -3.71 -4.88 -0.73
CA TYR A 453 -3.38 -4.78 0.70
C TYR A 453 -2.04 -4.08 0.94
N ILE A 454 -0.99 -4.43 0.18
CA ILE A 454 0.30 -3.75 0.25
C ILE A 454 0.17 -2.27 -0.14
N SER A 455 -0.59 -1.97 -1.20
CA SER A 455 -0.80 -0.60 -1.69
C SER A 455 -1.52 0.27 -0.65
N GLU A 456 -2.51 -0.29 0.02
CA GLU A 456 -3.23 0.38 1.10
C GLU A 456 -2.28 0.70 2.27
N ARG A 457 -1.46 -0.26 2.68
CA ARG A 457 -0.49 -0.08 3.78
C ARG A 457 0.58 0.96 3.44
N LEU A 458 1.08 0.96 2.20
CA LEU A 458 1.99 2.00 1.71
C LEU A 458 1.33 3.39 1.69
N SER A 459 0.04 3.47 1.38
CA SER A 459 -0.71 4.72 1.44
C SER A 459 -0.88 5.21 2.87
N LEU A 460 -1.17 4.31 3.82
CA LEU A 460 -1.32 4.66 5.25
C LEU A 460 -0.02 5.18 5.87
N GLU A 461 1.13 4.73 5.37
CA GLU A 461 2.44 5.22 5.80
C GLU A 461 2.72 6.67 5.37
N THR A 462 1.96 7.18 4.39
CA THR A 462 2.00 8.59 4.00
C THR A 462 1.04 9.48 4.81
N ASP A 463 0.27 8.89 5.72
CA ASP A 463 -0.66 9.62 6.59
C ASP A 463 -0.13 9.67 8.02
N PHE A 464 0.39 10.82 8.42
CA PHE A 464 0.98 11.00 9.74
C PHE A 464 -0.03 11.12 10.88
N VAL A 465 -1.32 11.33 10.58
CA VAL A 465 -2.37 11.21 11.59
C VAL A 465 -2.52 9.75 12.00
N ASN A 466 -2.52 8.84 11.01
CA ASN A 466 -2.55 7.40 11.28
C ASN A 466 -1.29 6.93 12.05
N GLU A 467 -0.10 7.43 11.70
CA GLU A 467 1.12 7.14 12.48
C GLU A 467 1.03 7.64 13.94
N ALA A 468 0.47 8.84 14.15
CA ALA A 468 0.22 9.38 15.48
C ALA A 468 -0.80 8.55 16.28
N ASP A 469 -1.89 8.11 15.65
CA ASP A 469 -2.89 7.22 16.24
C ASP A 469 -2.25 5.88 16.67
N ASN A 470 -1.42 5.30 15.81
CA ASN A 470 -0.72 4.05 16.08
C ASN A 470 0.26 4.19 17.25
N SER A 471 0.98 5.32 17.32
CA SER A 471 1.90 5.64 18.42
C SER A 471 1.17 5.73 19.75
N GLU A 472 0.11 6.54 19.83
CA GLU A 472 -0.67 6.71 21.06
C GLU A 472 -1.37 5.43 21.51
N ASN A 473 -1.88 4.63 20.57
CA ASN A 473 -2.48 3.35 20.89
C ASN A 473 -1.44 2.37 21.46
N MET A 474 -0.25 2.30 20.84
CA MET A 474 0.83 1.46 21.35
C MET A 474 1.30 1.91 22.74
N ALA A 475 1.38 3.23 22.98
CA ALA A 475 1.70 3.76 24.30
C ALA A 475 0.70 3.29 25.38
N LYS A 476 -0.61 3.32 25.07
CA LYS A 476 -1.66 2.82 25.97
C LYS A 476 -1.53 1.31 26.23
N LEU A 477 -1.31 0.51 25.20
CA LEU A 477 -1.15 -0.95 25.31
C LEU A 477 0.07 -1.32 26.16
N VAL A 478 1.20 -0.66 25.93
CA VAL A 478 2.43 -0.86 26.71
C VAL A 478 2.23 -0.45 28.18
N ALA A 479 1.59 0.69 28.44
CA ALA A 479 1.32 1.15 29.80
C ALA A 479 0.38 0.22 30.57
N ALA A 480 -0.57 -0.41 29.86
CA ALA A 480 -1.53 -1.35 30.44
C ALA A 480 -0.93 -2.73 30.75
N GLU A 481 0.21 -3.11 30.15
CA GLU A 481 0.86 -4.41 30.35
C GLU A 481 1.97 -4.33 31.41
N PRO A 482 1.77 -4.89 32.62
CA PRO A 482 2.73 -4.78 33.72
C PRO A 482 4.12 -5.34 33.40
N ARG A 483 4.21 -6.32 32.48
CA ARG A 483 5.48 -6.93 32.07
C ARG A 483 6.31 -6.03 31.14
N LEU A 484 5.71 -4.97 30.58
CA LEU A 484 6.31 -4.10 29.56
C LEU A 484 6.33 -2.61 29.93
N ARG A 485 5.38 -2.12 30.73
CA ARG A 485 5.22 -0.69 31.06
C ARG A 485 6.48 0.01 31.57
N ASP A 486 7.35 -0.72 32.27
CA ASP A 486 8.59 -0.19 32.88
C ASP A 486 9.85 -0.50 32.04
N ARG A 487 9.69 -1.11 30.85
CA ARG A 487 10.77 -1.58 29.97
C ARG A 487 10.71 -0.98 28.57
N VAL A 488 9.53 -0.59 28.12
CA VAL A 488 9.28 -0.04 26.79
C VAL A 488 8.71 1.36 26.92
N TYR A 489 9.23 2.29 26.13
CA TYR A 489 8.78 3.68 26.08
C TYR A 489 8.37 4.05 24.66
N ILE A 490 7.22 4.72 24.54
CA ILE A 490 6.71 5.25 23.27
C ILE A 490 6.69 6.78 23.39
N PRO A 491 7.39 7.53 22.52
CA PRO A 491 7.46 8.99 22.61
C PRO A 491 6.10 9.65 22.50
N ARG A 492 5.91 10.73 23.26
CA ARG A 492 4.65 11.48 23.21
C ARG A 492 4.48 12.19 21.86
N VAL A 493 3.28 12.10 21.29
CA VAL A 493 2.88 12.88 20.10
C VAL A 493 2.20 14.18 20.53
N TYR A 494 2.51 15.27 19.84
CA TYR A 494 1.90 16.59 20.03
C TYR A 494 0.90 16.84 18.89
N ARG A 495 -0.35 16.40 19.10
CA ARG A 495 -1.43 16.48 18.09
C ARG A 495 -1.72 17.90 17.65
N GLU A 496 -1.60 18.86 18.56
CA GLU A 496 -1.81 20.27 18.31
C GLU A 496 -0.77 20.89 17.35
N LEU A 497 0.38 20.22 17.21
CA LEU A 497 1.47 20.59 16.29
C LEU A 497 1.62 19.56 15.15
N SER A 498 0.57 18.79 14.87
CA SER A 498 0.58 17.73 13.86
C SER A 498 -0.56 17.90 12.85
N SER A 499 -0.33 17.40 11.65
CA SER A 499 -1.24 17.40 10.51
C SER A 499 -1.06 16.10 9.72
N LYS A 500 -1.71 15.98 8.56
CA LYS A 500 -1.57 14.82 7.68
C LYS A 500 -0.15 14.66 7.11
N ARG A 501 0.57 15.75 6.89
CA ARG A 501 1.94 15.74 6.31
C ARG A 501 3.04 16.14 7.29
N VAL A 502 2.69 16.57 8.52
CA VAL A 502 3.65 16.96 9.55
C VAL A 502 3.31 16.26 10.87
N MET A 503 4.25 15.51 11.44
CA MET A 503 4.10 14.89 12.76
C MET A 503 5.10 15.49 13.72
N THR A 504 4.62 16.00 14.85
CA THR A 504 5.49 16.51 15.92
C THR A 504 5.43 15.57 17.12
N ALA A 505 6.57 15.01 17.48
CA ALA A 505 6.70 14.08 18.61
C ALA A 505 7.84 14.51 19.54
N GLU A 506 7.88 13.95 20.75
CA GLU A 506 8.97 14.14 21.69
C GLU A 506 10.33 13.77 21.08
N TRP A 507 11.34 14.60 21.31
CA TRP A 507 12.69 14.28 20.90
C TRP A 507 13.31 13.19 21.78
N VAL A 508 13.80 12.12 21.14
CA VAL A 508 14.41 10.98 21.83
C VAL A 508 15.93 11.04 21.76
N GLU A 509 16.58 11.24 22.92
CA GLU A 509 18.00 10.91 23.10
C GLU A 509 18.19 9.42 23.42
N GLY A 510 19.11 8.73 22.74
CA GLY A 510 19.38 7.32 23.02
C GLY A 510 20.43 6.70 22.09
N VAL A 511 20.78 5.44 22.35
CA VAL A 511 21.67 4.65 21.51
C VAL A 511 20.86 3.75 20.59
N ARG A 512 21.05 3.91 19.28
CA ARG A 512 20.48 3.06 18.22
C ARG A 512 20.81 1.57 18.43
N LEU A 513 19.85 0.67 18.20
CA LEU A 513 19.97 -0.77 18.49
C LEU A 513 21.20 -1.44 17.82
N TRP A 514 21.56 -1.00 16.62
CA TRP A 514 22.70 -1.55 15.89
C TRP A 514 24.07 -1.14 16.45
N ASN A 515 24.13 -0.13 17.33
CA ASN A 515 25.39 0.28 17.96
C ASN A 515 25.67 -0.55 19.22
N LYS A 516 26.04 -1.83 19.01
CA LYS A 516 26.36 -2.81 20.05
C LYS A 516 27.39 -2.29 21.06
N ASP A 517 28.42 -1.62 20.58
CA ASP A 517 29.49 -1.06 21.40
C ASP A 517 28.97 0.02 22.34
N ALA A 518 28.17 0.96 21.85
CA ALA A 518 27.61 2.01 22.69
C ALA A 518 26.59 1.47 23.71
N ILE A 519 25.93 0.33 23.45
CA ILE A 519 25.04 -0.32 24.42
C ILE A 519 25.85 -1.00 25.55
N THR A 520 26.93 -1.71 25.19
CA THR A 520 27.65 -2.61 26.12
C THR A 520 28.79 -1.96 26.89
N ARG A 521 29.46 -0.95 26.31
CA ARG A 521 30.60 -0.30 26.96
C ARG A 521 30.19 0.30 28.32
N PRO A 522 31.12 0.38 29.30
CA PRO A 522 30.79 0.79 30.66
C PRO A 522 30.14 2.17 30.73
N TRP A 523 29.13 2.29 31.60
CA TRP A 523 28.50 3.56 31.94
C TRP A 523 29.47 4.48 32.67
N ARG A 524 29.57 5.74 32.22
CA ARG A 524 30.42 6.78 32.85
C ARG A 524 29.62 8.01 33.29
N GLY A 525 28.29 7.98 33.22
CA GLY A 525 27.41 9.10 33.59
C GLY A 525 27.00 9.15 35.06
N GLY A 526 27.83 8.67 35.99
CA GLY A 526 27.54 8.72 37.43
C GLY A 526 26.68 7.57 37.97
N TRP A 527 26.75 7.33 39.27
CA TRP A 527 26.00 6.26 39.95
C TRP A 527 24.55 6.68 40.20
N GLY A 528 23.60 5.76 39.99
CA GLY A 528 22.17 6.02 40.19
C GLY A 528 21.52 6.98 39.19
N GLN A 529 22.22 7.34 38.10
CA GLN A 529 21.71 8.21 37.05
C GLN A 529 21.34 7.42 35.79
N GLY A 530 20.25 7.81 35.13
CA GLY A 530 19.83 7.28 33.84
C GLY A 530 20.43 8.07 32.67
N SER A 531 20.29 7.55 31.46
CA SER A 531 20.59 8.32 30.25
C SER A 531 19.57 9.44 30.05
N PRO A 532 19.93 10.54 29.36
CA PRO A 532 19.03 11.65 29.08
C PRO A 532 17.67 11.19 28.52
N GLY A 533 16.58 11.71 29.07
CA GLY A 533 15.24 11.43 28.59
C GLY A 533 14.62 10.11 29.08
N CYS A 534 15.32 9.29 29.89
CA CYS A 534 14.77 8.01 30.34
C CYS A 534 13.42 8.19 31.07
N HIS A 535 12.47 7.28 30.84
CA HIS A 535 11.09 7.38 31.36
C HIS A 535 10.35 8.68 31.01
N GLY A 536 10.71 9.35 29.91
CA GLY A 536 10.09 10.63 29.52
C GLY A 536 10.50 11.79 30.42
N THR A 537 11.61 11.67 31.14
CA THR A 537 12.16 12.78 31.93
C THR A 537 12.52 13.94 31.00
N PRO A 538 12.09 15.18 31.27
CA PRO A 538 12.44 16.32 30.44
C PRO A 538 13.96 16.45 30.27
N LEU A 539 14.39 16.77 29.05
CA LEU A 539 15.81 16.95 28.75
C LEU A 539 16.34 18.25 29.39
N ASP A 540 17.58 18.22 29.88
CA ASP A 540 18.21 19.36 30.52
C ASP A 540 18.32 20.56 29.58
N ARG A 541 18.12 21.77 30.11
CA ARG A 541 18.28 23.01 29.34
C ARG A 541 19.76 23.16 28.93
N PRO A 542 20.07 23.65 27.71
CA PRO A 542 21.45 23.92 27.34
C PRO A 542 22.11 24.90 28.31
N GLY A 543 23.33 24.57 28.73
CA GLY A 543 24.13 25.37 29.65
C GLY A 543 24.09 24.93 31.12
N ALA A 544 23.33 23.87 31.47
CA ALA A 544 23.33 23.33 32.83
C ALA A 544 24.68 22.69 33.25
N ASP A 545 25.52 22.28 32.29
CA ASP A 545 26.81 21.61 32.52
C ASP A 545 27.99 22.17 31.70
N SER A 546 27.99 23.46 31.33
CA SER A 546 29.15 24.07 30.64
C SER A 546 30.26 24.49 31.61
N ALA A 547 30.89 23.52 32.28
CA ALA A 547 32.17 23.71 32.94
C ALA A 547 33.35 23.86 31.95
N ASP A 548 33.12 23.71 30.64
CA ASP A 548 34.15 23.86 29.61
C ASP A 548 33.73 24.92 28.57
N ARG A 549 34.19 26.16 28.80
CA ARG A 549 33.80 27.36 28.04
C ARG A 549 34.49 27.52 26.69
N ASN A 550 35.44 26.65 26.34
CA ASN A 550 36.33 26.89 25.19
C ASN A 550 36.47 25.65 24.30
N MET A 551 35.64 25.46 23.27
CA MET A 551 36.15 24.90 22.00
C MET A 551 35.22 24.86 20.77
N ARG A 552 33.90 25.08 20.83
CA ARG A 552 33.04 24.95 19.63
C ARG A 552 31.94 26.00 19.57
N PRO A 553 31.58 26.52 18.37
CA PRO A 553 30.39 27.35 18.23
C PRO A 553 29.18 26.58 18.77
N PRO A 554 28.23 27.23 19.46
CA PRO A 554 27.10 26.53 20.04
C PRO A 554 26.31 25.86 18.92
N THR A 555 26.29 24.53 18.90
CA THR A 555 25.37 23.76 18.08
C THR A 555 23.95 24.07 18.59
N THR A 556 23.03 24.35 17.66
CA THR A 556 21.65 24.74 18.01
C THR A 556 20.97 23.70 18.90
N LYS A 557 21.23 22.41 18.61
CA LYS A 557 20.94 21.27 19.49
C LYS A 557 22.10 21.04 20.50
N PRO A 558 21.81 20.88 21.80
CA PRO A 558 22.81 20.52 22.81
C PRO A 558 23.34 19.09 22.62
N GLU A 559 24.64 18.87 22.75
CA GLU A 559 25.23 17.53 22.86
C GLU A 559 25.06 17.01 24.30
N ARG A 560 24.54 15.78 24.43
CA ARG A 560 24.25 15.13 25.73
C ARG A 560 24.95 13.78 25.84
N ASP A 561 26.27 13.81 25.71
CA ASP A 561 27.15 12.66 25.69
C ASP A 561 28.05 12.56 26.94
N TYR A 562 27.77 13.34 28.00
CA TYR A 562 28.50 13.33 29.27
C TYR A 562 28.72 11.91 29.83
N TRP A 563 27.75 11.02 29.61
CA TRP A 563 27.79 9.63 30.07
C TRP A 563 28.78 8.74 29.32
N ARG A 564 29.38 9.24 28.23
CA ARG A 564 30.52 8.62 27.56
C ARG A 564 31.85 8.91 28.25
N GLY A 565 31.88 9.84 29.21
CA GLY A 565 33.07 10.25 29.95
C GLY A 565 34.07 11.03 29.10
N ARG A 566 35.16 11.52 29.73
CA ARG A 566 36.15 12.45 29.11
C ARG A 566 36.76 11.98 27.79
N ASN A 567 36.85 10.68 27.56
CA ASN A 567 37.46 10.11 26.35
C ASN A 567 36.42 9.73 25.28
N ASN A 568 35.12 10.01 25.48
CA ASN A 568 34.01 9.62 24.61
C ASN A 568 33.94 8.11 24.28
N ARG A 569 34.46 7.27 25.18
CA ARG A 569 34.51 5.80 25.03
C ARG A 569 33.50 5.05 25.89
N GLY A 570 32.77 5.72 26.77
CA GLY A 570 31.71 5.11 27.58
C GLY A 570 30.50 4.69 26.75
N GLY A 571 29.72 3.77 27.33
CA GLY A 571 28.48 3.24 26.78
C GLY A 571 27.36 3.25 27.82
N LEU A 572 26.28 2.55 27.53
CA LEU A 572 25.15 2.41 28.46
C LEU A 572 25.40 1.36 29.56
N GLY A 573 26.42 0.50 29.42
CA GLY A 573 26.72 -0.58 30.36
C GLY A 573 25.57 -1.55 30.54
N LEU A 574 24.87 -1.87 29.46
CA LEU A 574 23.66 -2.70 29.46
C LEU A 574 23.93 -4.10 28.90
N SER A 575 23.17 -5.07 29.42
CA SER A 575 23.16 -6.44 28.92
C SER A 575 22.37 -6.54 27.62
N LEU A 576 23.00 -7.04 26.56
CA LEU A 576 22.31 -7.33 25.29
C LEU A 576 21.18 -8.35 25.46
N LYS A 577 21.30 -9.26 26.45
CA LYS A 577 20.26 -10.23 26.78
C LYS A 577 18.99 -9.54 27.27
N ASP A 578 19.10 -8.51 28.11
CA ASP A 578 17.93 -7.83 28.66
C ASP A 578 17.27 -6.92 27.61
N VAL A 579 18.09 -6.27 26.77
CA VAL A 579 17.62 -5.50 25.61
C VAL A 579 16.82 -6.39 24.66
N MET A 580 17.41 -7.51 24.23
CA MET A 580 16.73 -8.41 23.29
C MET A 580 15.54 -9.15 23.91
N THR A 581 15.59 -9.47 25.20
CA THR A 581 14.44 -10.04 25.91
C THR A 581 13.25 -9.07 25.87
N THR A 582 13.51 -7.77 26.10
CA THR A 582 12.49 -6.71 26.02
C THR A 582 11.93 -6.56 24.61
N MET A 583 12.79 -6.60 23.60
CA MET A 583 12.37 -6.57 22.21
C MET A 583 11.45 -7.75 21.86
N VAL A 584 11.87 -8.98 22.16
CA VAL A 584 11.09 -10.18 21.84
C VAL A 584 9.78 -10.23 22.64
N ASP A 585 9.78 -9.81 23.91
CA ASP A 585 8.57 -9.72 24.73
C ASP A 585 7.56 -8.73 24.12
N LEU A 586 8.02 -7.53 23.73
CA LEU A 586 7.16 -6.50 23.14
C LEU A 586 6.46 -7.01 21.87
N PHE A 587 7.22 -7.52 20.90
CA PHE A 587 6.63 -7.98 19.63
C PHE A 587 5.80 -9.26 19.80
N SER A 588 6.12 -10.10 20.79
CA SER A 588 5.29 -11.27 21.11
C SER A 588 3.95 -10.85 21.75
N ALA A 589 3.94 -9.84 22.63
CA ALA A 589 2.71 -9.29 23.20
C ALA A 589 1.80 -8.69 22.13
N GLN A 590 2.39 -7.94 21.18
CA GLN A 590 1.68 -7.40 20.02
C GLN A 590 0.97 -8.50 19.22
N MET A 591 1.67 -9.60 18.90
CA MET A 591 1.11 -10.69 18.08
C MET A 591 0.05 -11.51 18.81
N PHE A 592 0.29 -11.87 20.08
CA PHE A 592 -0.55 -12.88 20.74
C PHE A 592 -1.54 -12.30 21.73
N LEU A 593 -1.23 -11.18 22.40
CA LEU A 593 -2.17 -10.56 23.34
C LEU A 593 -3.03 -9.49 22.67
N TRP A 594 -2.43 -8.54 21.98
CA TRP A 594 -3.16 -7.36 21.51
C TRP A 594 -3.76 -7.54 20.12
N GLY A 595 -3.10 -8.33 19.25
CA GLY A 595 -3.48 -8.40 17.84
C GLY A 595 -3.20 -7.10 17.11
N TYR A 596 -2.33 -6.24 17.64
CA TYR A 596 -1.97 -4.95 17.06
C TYR A 596 -0.47 -4.93 16.85
N VAL A 597 -0.05 -5.24 15.62
CA VAL A 597 1.32 -5.66 15.32
C VAL A 597 2.05 -4.61 14.50
N HIS A 598 3.15 -4.12 15.05
CA HIS A 598 4.11 -3.30 14.34
C HIS A 598 4.85 -4.16 13.32
N CYS A 599 4.85 -3.79 12.04
CA CYS A 599 5.35 -4.67 10.98
C CYS A 599 6.80 -4.41 10.58
N ASP A 600 7.40 -3.32 11.05
CA ASP A 600 8.73 -2.86 10.64
C ASP A 600 9.72 -2.59 11.81
N PRO A 601 10.06 -3.59 12.65
CA PRO A 601 10.94 -3.41 13.82
C PRO A 601 12.42 -3.23 13.44
N HIS A 602 12.70 -2.35 12.48
CA HIS A 602 14.03 -2.05 11.99
C HIS A 602 14.90 -1.52 13.13
N PRO A 603 16.17 -1.96 13.27
CA PRO A 603 17.06 -1.46 14.31
C PRO A 603 17.19 0.07 14.25
N GLY A 604 17.10 0.64 13.03
CA GLY A 604 16.87 2.05 12.65
C GLY A 604 16.01 2.88 13.61
N ASN A 605 14.88 2.28 13.98
CA ASN A 605 13.77 2.94 14.65
C ASN A 605 13.68 2.57 16.15
N ILE A 606 14.71 1.89 16.67
CA ILE A 606 14.76 1.41 18.04
C ILE A 606 15.96 2.05 18.74
N PHE A 607 15.65 2.80 19.79
CA PHE A 607 16.65 3.42 20.66
C PHE A 607 16.68 2.71 22.01
N ILE A 608 17.87 2.60 22.57
CA ILE A 608 18.12 2.03 23.89
C ILE A 608 18.56 3.14 24.81
N ARG A 609 17.92 3.20 25.97
CA ARG A 609 18.24 4.08 27.09
C ARG A 609 18.65 3.26 28.30
N ARG A 610 19.40 3.89 29.21
CA ARG A 610 19.75 3.33 30.52
C ARG A 610 18.84 3.97 31.56
N LYS A 611 18.18 3.16 32.38
CA LYS A 611 17.43 3.65 33.55
C LYS A 611 18.37 3.89 34.75
N PRO A 612 17.97 4.71 35.75
CA PRO A 612 18.74 4.93 36.98
C PRO A 612 19.14 3.64 37.71
N ASN A 613 18.28 2.62 37.67
CA ASN A 613 18.53 1.30 38.26
C ASN A 613 19.47 0.41 37.43
N GLY A 614 19.98 0.92 36.30
CA GLY A 614 20.90 0.23 35.41
C GLY A 614 20.28 -0.79 34.45
N GLN A 615 18.96 -0.89 34.40
CA GLN A 615 18.26 -1.72 33.42
C GLN A 615 18.05 -0.97 32.10
N PRO A 616 17.88 -1.69 30.97
CA PRO A 616 17.55 -1.07 29.69
C PRO A 616 16.12 -0.54 29.66
N GLU A 617 15.90 0.50 28.87
CA GLU A 617 14.61 0.95 28.37
C GLU A 617 14.66 0.96 26.84
N LEU A 618 13.71 0.28 26.19
CA LEU A 618 13.58 0.20 24.74
C LEU A 618 12.60 1.26 24.28
N VAL A 619 13.03 2.16 23.41
CA VAL A 619 12.22 3.24 22.84
C VAL A 619 11.91 2.92 21.38
N LEU A 620 10.62 2.91 21.02
CA LEU A 620 10.16 2.72 19.65
C LEU A 620 9.68 4.05 19.08
N ILE A 621 10.25 4.50 17.96
CA ILE A 621 10.00 5.86 17.42
C ILE A 621 9.22 5.90 16.11
N ASP A 622 9.13 4.79 15.39
CA ASP A 622 8.40 4.70 14.12
C ASP A 622 7.11 3.92 14.36
N HIS A 623 5.99 4.46 13.89
CA HIS A 623 4.70 3.82 13.99
C HIS A 623 3.91 3.81 12.66
N GLY A 624 4.61 3.95 11.53
CA GLY A 624 4.00 4.11 10.21
C GLY A 624 3.29 2.87 9.68
N LEU A 625 3.70 1.66 10.11
CA LEU A 625 3.19 0.41 9.56
C LEU A 625 2.71 -0.58 10.64
N TYR A 626 1.38 -0.63 10.78
CA TYR A 626 0.67 -1.55 11.67
C TYR A 626 -0.36 -2.39 10.93
N ILE A 627 -0.57 -3.61 11.46
CA ILE A 627 -1.71 -4.45 11.12
C ILE A 627 -2.53 -4.73 12.38
N HIS A 628 -3.83 -4.99 12.17
CA HIS A 628 -4.74 -5.47 13.19
C HIS A 628 -5.13 -6.92 12.85
N MET A 629 -5.06 -7.80 13.85
CA MET A 629 -5.45 -9.20 13.75
C MET A 629 -6.78 -9.38 14.46
N GLU A 630 -7.77 -9.89 13.72
CA GLU A 630 -9.03 -10.32 14.31
C GLU A 630 -8.78 -11.35 15.44
N PRO A 631 -9.52 -11.29 16.57
CA PRO A 631 -9.32 -12.21 17.69
C PRO A 631 -9.32 -13.68 17.28
N GLY A 632 -10.20 -14.06 16.35
CA GLY A 632 -10.25 -15.43 15.82
C GLY A 632 -8.95 -15.86 15.13
N PHE A 633 -8.40 -15.02 14.26
CA PHE A 633 -7.11 -15.30 13.60
C PHE A 633 -5.95 -15.27 14.61
N ARG A 634 -5.93 -14.31 15.54
CA ARG A 634 -4.93 -14.23 16.61
C ARG A 634 -4.87 -15.51 17.44
N HIS A 635 -6.01 -16.05 17.85
CA HIS A 635 -6.07 -17.31 18.60
C HIS A 635 -5.65 -18.51 17.76
N GLN A 636 -6.04 -18.56 16.48
CA GLN A 636 -5.55 -19.59 15.56
C GLN A 636 -4.03 -19.53 15.42
N TYR A 637 -3.46 -18.34 15.30
CA TYR A 637 -2.01 -18.15 15.20
C TYR A 637 -1.27 -18.56 16.49
N ALA A 638 -1.83 -18.26 17.66
CA ALA A 638 -1.32 -18.73 18.95
C ALA A 638 -1.38 -20.27 19.06
N ARG A 639 -2.48 -20.89 18.61
CA ARG A 639 -2.61 -22.36 18.55
C ARG A 639 -1.63 -22.98 17.58
N PHE A 640 -1.40 -22.35 16.42
CA PHE A 640 -0.42 -22.77 15.44
C PHE A 640 0.99 -22.78 16.04
N TRP A 641 1.43 -21.70 16.68
CA TRP A 641 2.73 -21.63 17.36
C TRP A 641 2.90 -22.70 18.45
N LYS A 642 1.83 -22.94 19.22
CA LYS A 642 1.83 -24.01 20.23
C LYS A 642 1.99 -25.39 19.58
N ALA A 643 1.20 -25.69 18.57
CA ALA A 643 1.23 -26.97 17.85
C ALA A 643 2.59 -27.20 17.19
N LEU A 644 3.16 -26.15 16.59
CA LEU A 644 4.47 -26.16 15.95
C LEU A 644 5.60 -26.54 16.92
N LEU A 645 5.55 -26.03 18.16
CA LEU A 645 6.57 -26.30 19.17
C LEU A 645 6.35 -27.61 19.93
N THR A 646 5.12 -28.14 19.99
CA THR A 646 4.80 -29.45 20.57
C THR A 646 4.77 -30.58 19.54
N PHE A 647 5.09 -30.28 18.28
CA PHE A 647 4.99 -31.21 17.16
C PHE A 647 3.58 -31.85 17.01
N ASP A 648 2.52 -31.10 17.30
CA ASP A 648 1.13 -31.53 17.09
C ASP A 648 0.73 -31.33 15.63
N ASN A 649 1.16 -32.27 14.77
CA ASN A 649 0.95 -32.21 13.33
C ASN A 649 -0.52 -32.20 12.92
N ARG A 650 -1.40 -32.79 13.73
CA ARG A 650 -2.83 -32.81 13.44
C ARG A 650 -3.39 -31.40 13.54
N THR A 651 -3.19 -30.74 14.68
CA THR A 651 -3.64 -29.36 14.88
C THR A 651 -2.96 -28.41 13.89
N LEU A 652 -1.66 -28.61 13.64
CA LEU A 652 -0.90 -27.84 12.65
C LEU A 652 -1.53 -27.94 11.25
N GLY A 653 -1.81 -29.17 10.79
CA GLY A 653 -2.40 -29.43 9.48
C GLY A 653 -3.83 -28.89 9.36
N GLU A 654 -4.64 -29.00 10.41
CA GLU A 654 -6.01 -28.45 10.45
C GLU A 654 -5.99 -26.92 10.28
N ILE A 655 -5.12 -26.21 11.01
CA ILE A 655 -5.03 -24.74 10.95
C ILE A 655 -4.50 -24.28 9.59
N VAL A 656 -3.39 -24.86 9.14
CA VAL A 656 -2.70 -24.42 7.92
C VAL A 656 -3.54 -24.70 6.67
N LYS A 657 -4.26 -25.83 6.61
CA LYS A 657 -5.27 -26.08 5.56
C LYS A 657 -6.44 -25.09 5.64
N GLY A 658 -6.85 -24.69 6.85
CA GLY A 658 -7.84 -23.64 7.07
C GLY A 658 -7.44 -22.29 6.46
N TRP A 659 -6.14 -21.99 6.44
CA TRP A 659 -5.55 -20.80 5.79
C TRP A 659 -5.34 -20.96 4.28
N GLY A 660 -5.83 -22.05 3.67
CA GLY A 660 -5.68 -22.29 2.22
C GLY A 660 -4.30 -22.82 1.80
N VAL A 661 -3.48 -23.29 2.75
CA VAL A 661 -2.14 -23.80 2.48
C VAL A 661 -2.15 -25.31 2.36
N ASN A 662 -1.69 -25.82 1.21
CA ASN A 662 -1.77 -27.25 0.90
C ASN A 662 -0.65 -28.10 1.53
N ASN A 663 0.48 -27.48 1.91
CA ASN A 663 1.63 -28.18 2.49
C ASN A 663 1.99 -27.63 3.89
N PRO A 664 1.47 -28.24 4.97
CA PRO A 664 1.75 -27.84 6.35
C PRO A 664 3.22 -27.96 6.76
N ASP A 665 3.92 -29.00 6.32
CA ASP A 665 5.34 -29.22 6.63
C ASP A 665 6.23 -28.13 6.04
N PHE A 666 5.95 -27.73 4.80
CA PHE A 666 6.65 -26.62 4.14
C PHE A 666 6.38 -25.30 4.85
N PHE A 667 5.11 -25.01 5.18
CA PHE A 667 4.74 -23.78 5.88
C PHE A 667 5.32 -23.70 7.30
N ALA A 668 5.34 -24.81 8.02
CA ALA A 668 6.00 -24.93 9.32
C ALA A 668 7.51 -24.72 9.20
N SER A 669 8.13 -25.29 8.17
CA SER A 669 9.55 -25.10 7.89
C SER A 669 9.88 -23.64 7.56
N ALA A 670 9.03 -22.99 6.76
CA ALA A 670 9.15 -21.57 6.42
C ALA A 670 8.93 -20.65 7.63
N THR A 671 8.01 -21.00 8.53
CA THR A 671 7.76 -20.21 9.77
C THR A 671 8.94 -20.32 10.74
N LEU A 672 9.46 -21.53 10.95
CA LEU A 672 10.59 -21.76 11.86
C LEU A 672 11.94 -21.39 11.24
N MET A 673 11.97 -21.14 9.93
CA MET A 673 13.19 -20.96 9.14
C MET A 673 14.18 -22.12 9.30
N ARG A 674 13.67 -23.34 9.52
CA ARG A 674 14.43 -24.60 9.59
C ARG A 674 13.54 -25.76 9.15
N PRO A 675 14.11 -26.89 8.67
CA PRO A 675 13.33 -28.07 8.37
C PRO A 675 12.48 -28.49 9.56
N TYR A 676 11.16 -28.49 9.37
CA TYR A 676 10.24 -28.97 10.39
C TYR A 676 10.36 -30.49 10.49
N SER A 677 10.91 -30.96 11.61
CA SER A 677 11.20 -32.38 11.85
C SER A 677 10.02 -33.15 12.47
N GLY A 678 8.91 -32.47 12.76
CA GLY A 678 7.76 -33.08 13.40
C GLY A 678 6.86 -33.83 12.44
N GLY A 679 6.78 -33.39 11.20
CA GLY A 679 5.77 -33.81 10.22
C GLY A 679 6.12 -35.08 9.44
N ASP A 680 5.60 -35.19 8.22
CA ASP A 680 5.88 -36.32 7.34
C ASP A 680 7.26 -36.21 6.66
N MET A 681 8.02 -35.14 6.91
CA MET A 681 9.34 -34.93 6.30
C MET A 681 9.29 -34.86 4.77
N SER A 682 8.13 -34.63 4.17
CA SER A 682 7.94 -34.54 2.72
C SER A 682 8.84 -33.46 2.10
N THR A 683 9.00 -32.34 2.81
CA THR A 683 9.91 -31.27 2.43
C THR A 683 11.35 -31.76 2.36
N GLN A 684 11.87 -32.41 3.42
CA GLN A 684 13.25 -32.90 3.42
C GLN A 684 13.48 -34.00 2.37
N ARG A 685 12.53 -34.92 2.20
CA ARG A 685 12.60 -35.99 1.19
C ARG A 685 12.61 -35.45 -0.24
N GLY A 686 11.85 -34.38 -0.51
CA GLY A 686 11.83 -33.70 -1.80
C GLY A 686 13.16 -33.03 -2.17
N LEU A 687 13.95 -32.61 -1.17
CA LEU A 687 15.25 -31.97 -1.34
C LEU A 687 16.38 -32.97 -1.60
N GLN A 688 16.38 -34.12 -0.92
CA GLN A 688 17.42 -35.15 -1.06
C GLN A 688 17.51 -35.72 -2.48
N GLY A 689 16.41 -35.77 -3.23
CA GLY A 689 16.37 -36.27 -4.61
C GLY A 689 17.06 -35.39 -5.66
N LEU A 690 17.44 -34.15 -5.31
CA LEU A 690 18.02 -33.18 -6.22
C LEU A 690 19.56 -33.24 -6.30
N SER A 691 20.24 -34.00 -5.44
CA SER A 691 21.71 -33.94 -5.32
C SER A 691 22.51 -34.59 -6.45
N LYS A 692 21.86 -35.36 -7.35
CA LYS A 692 22.53 -36.18 -8.37
C LYS A 692 22.64 -35.56 -9.79
N ARG A 693 22.19 -34.31 -10.01
CA ARG A 693 22.14 -33.68 -11.36
C ARG A 693 23.15 -32.54 -11.55
N GLU A 694 23.44 -32.18 -12.80
CA GLU A 694 24.33 -31.07 -13.17
C GLU A 694 23.88 -29.73 -12.54
N ARG A 695 24.83 -28.86 -12.17
CA ARG A 695 24.57 -27.63 -11.38
C ARG A 695 23.51 -26.72 -12.03
N ALA A 696 23.57 -26.51 -13.35
CA ALA A 696 22.65 -25.61 -14.06
C ALA A 696 21.20 -26.15 -14.12
N GLU A 697 21.03 -27.45 -14.37
CA GLU A 697 19.71 -28.10 -14.38
C GLU A 697 19.08 -28.12 -12.97
N ARG A 698 19.90 -28.32 -11.93
CA ARG A 698 19.45 -28.23 -10.53
C ARG A 698 18.85 -26.87 -10.21
N HIS A 699 19.53 -25.77 -10.54
CA HIS A 699 19.04 -24.40 -10.27
C HIS A 699 17.71 -24.12 -10.96
N PHE A 700 17.55 -24.52 -12.23
CA PHE A 700 16.31 -24.33 -12.98
C PHE A 700 15.15 -25.18 -12.42
N GLU A 701 15.39 -26.47 -12.16
CA GLU A 701 14.37 -27.37 -11.62
C GLU A 701 13.92 -26.94 -10.22
N MET A 702 14.84 -26.42 -9.40
CA MET A 702 14.52 -25.80 -8.11
C MET A 702 13.65 -24.59 -8.22
N GLN A 703 13.98 -23.64 -9.09
CA GLN A 703 13.17 -22.43 -9.23
C GLN A 703 11.76 -22.76 -9.72
N GLN A 704 11.61 -23.79 -10.56
CA GLN A 704 10.30 -24.33 -10.90
C GLN A 704 9.59 -24.96 -9.70
N LYS A 705 10.29 -25.74 -8.87
CA LYS A 705 9.73 -26.32 -7.64
C LYS A 705 9.35 -25.26 -6.61
N LEU A 706 10.15 -24.22 -6.43
CA LEU A 706 9.86 -23.07 -5.56
C LEU A 706 8.66 -22.29 -6.07
N ARG A 707 8.58 -22.02 -7.38
CA ARG A 707 7.41 -21.39 -8.01
C ARG A 707 6.14 -22.23 -7.82
N LYS A 708 6.26 -23.56 -7.95
CA LYS A 708 5.18 -24.49 -7.65
C LYS A 708 4.80 -24.46 -6.17
N ALA A 709 5.77 -24.45 -5.26
CA ALA A 709 5.54 -24.39 -3.82
C ALA A 709 4.87 -23.07 -3.39
N ILE A 710 5.28 -21.93 -3.94
CA ILE A 710 4.63 -20.63 -3.71
C ILE A 710 3.18 -20.67 -4.22
N ARG A 711 2.93 -21.30 -5.36
CA ARG A 711 1.57 -21.50 -5.90
C ARG A 711 0.74 -22.42 -5.01
N ASP A 712 1.32 -23.51 -4.53
CA ASP A 712 0.66 -24.48 -3.65
C ASP A 712 0.41 -23.88 -2.25
N MET A 713 1.27 -22.95 -1.81
CA MET A 713 1.11 -22.16 -0.58
C MET A 713 0.01 -21.10 -0.71
N LEU A 714 -0.07 -20.43 -1.86
CA LEU A 714 -1.13 -19.47 -2.21
C LEU A 714 -2.33 -20.17 -2.87
N GLY A 715 -2.55 -21.46 -2.55
CA GLY A 715 -3.44 -22.34 -3.29
C GLY A 715 -4.90 -21.88 -3.31
N ASP A 716 -5.39 -21.34 -2.20
CA ASP A 716 -6.68 -20.65 -2.13
C ASP A 716 -6.47 -19.21 -1.64
N GLU A 717 -6.33 -18.30 -2.61
CA GLU A 717 -6.15 -16.86 -2.36
C GLU A 717 -7.25 -16.25 -1.49
N THR A 718 -8.44 -16.85 -1.45
CA THR A 718 -9.56 -16.32 -0.66
C THR A 718 -9.47 -16.66 0.83
N LYS A 719 -8.71 -17.71 1.17
CA LYS A 719 -8.55 -18.18 2.56
C LYS A 719 -7.24 -17.72 3.21
N TRP A 720 -6.28 -17.27 2.41
CA TRP A 720 -4.97 -16.84 2.90
C TRP A 720 -5.08 -15.57 3.77
N PRO A 721 -4.72 -15.64 5.06
CA PRO A 721 -4.68 -14.45 5.91
C PRO A 721 -3.58 -13.49 5.47
N GLN A 722 -3.97 -12.29 5.05
CA GLN A 722 -3.04 -11.30 4.49
C GLN A 722 -2.03 -10.79 5.54
N GLU A 723 -2.41 -10.83 6.81
CA GLU A 723 -1.60 -10.47 7.98
C GLU A 723 -0.31 -11.28 8.07
N LEU A 724 -0.30 -12.54 7.61
CA LEU A 724 0.85 -13.45 7.70
C LEU A 724 2.10 -12.89 7.02
N ILE A 725 1.93 -12.08 5.97
CA ILE A 725 3.05 -11.46 5.25
C ILE A 725 3.80 -10.49 6.17
N PHE A 726 3.04 -9.66 6.89
CA PHE A 726 3.61 -8.67 7.79
C PHE A 726 4.09 -9.29 9.10
N ILE A 727 3.42 -10.33 9.60
CA ILE A 727 3.89 -11.10 10.77
C ILE A 727 5.22 -11.80 10.44
N GLY A 728 5.32 -12.43 9.27
CA GLY A 728 6.56 -13.06 8.80
C GLY A 728 7.70 -12.06 8.70
N ARG A 729 7.44 -10.87 8.13
CA ARG A 729 8.39 -9.75 8.09
C ARG A 729 8.86 -9.36 9.49
N ASN A 730 7.94 -9.11 10.43
CA ASN A 730 8.30 -8.75 11.81
C ASN A 730 9.22 -9.82 12.44
N LEU A 731 8.80 -11.09 12.40
CA LEU A 731 9.55 -12.20 12.99
C LEU A 731 10.96 -12.31 12.41
N ARG A 732 11.11 -12.10 11.09
CA ARG A 732 12.42 -12.16 10.42
C ARG A 732 13.34 -11.02 10.84
N ILE A 733 12.84 -9.80 10.97
CA ILE A 733 13.64 -8.65 11.39
C ILE A 733 14.05 -8.80 12.86
N VAL A 734 13.13 -9.24 13.73
CA VAL A 734 13.45 -9.53 15.14
C VAL A 734 14.50 -10.64 15.25
N GLN A 735 14.42 -11.68 14.41
CA GLN A 735 15.45 -12.70 14.31
C GLN A 735 16.80 -12.09 13.89
N GLY A 736 16.83 -11.27 12.84
CA GLY A 736 18.04 -10.60 12.36
C GLY A 736 18.70 -9.73 13.44
N ASN A 737 17.90 -8.95 14.17
CA ASN A 737 18.38 -8.15 15.30
C ASN A 737 18.97 -9.01 16.43
N ASN A 738 18.35 -10.16 16.75
CA ASN A 738 18.88 -11.10 17.73
C ASN A 738 20.23 -11.66 17.28
N GLN A 739 20.34 -12.06 16.01
CA GLN A 739 21.56 -12.61 15.43
C GLN A 739 22.69 -11.57 15.43
N PHE A 740 22.41 -10.35 14.97
CA PHE A 740 23.37 -9.24 14.94
C PHE A 740 23.98 -8.97 16.32
N LEU A 741 23.19 -9.09 17.39
CA LEU A 741 23.67 -8.93 18.77
C LEU A 741 24.36 -10.17 19.36
N GLY A 742 24.58 -11.22 18.58
CA GLY A 742 25.26 -12.47 18.99
C GLY A 742 24.32 -13.51 19.60
N SER A 743 23.04 -13.49 19.21
CA SER A 743 21.99 -14.40 19.69
C SER A 743 21.94 -14.49 21.23
N PRO A 744 21.77 -13.37 21.95
CA PRO A 744 21.82 -13.38 23.40
C PRO A 744 20.60 -14.06 24.06
N VAL A 745 19.49 -14.25 23.32
CA VAL A 745 18.25 -14.86 23.84
C VAL A 745 17.72 -15.98 22.95
N ASN A 746 17.03 -16.94 23.57
CA ASN A 746 16.23 -17.96 22.88
C ASN A 746 14.85 -17.36 22.51
N ARG A 747 14.75 -16.69 21.36
CA ARG A 747 13.52 -16.02 20.91
C ARG A 747 12.36 -17.01 20.76
N VAL A 748 12.62 -18.20 20.23
CA VAL A 748 11.61 -19.22 19.93
C VAL A 748 10.88 -19.64 21.21
N LYS A 749 11.64 -19.83 22.29
CA LYS A 749 11.08 -20.10 23.61
C LYS A 749 10.23 -18.94 24.13
N ILE A 750 10.76 -17.71 24.08
CA ILE A 750 10.03 -16.52 24.58
C ILE A 750 8.71 -16.37 23.83
N THR A 751 8.76 -16.32 22.49
CA THR A 751 7.59 -16.23 21.60
C THR A 751 6.60 -17.37 21.85
N GLY A 752 7.09 -18.61 22.00
CA GLY A 752 6.24 -19.76 22.33
C GLY A 752 5.54 -19.64 23.69
N ILE A 753 6.22 -19.12 24.71
CA ILE A 753 5.62 -18.87 26.04
C ILE A 753 4.49 -17.84 25.92
N TRP A 754 4.69 -16.75 25.17
CA TRP A 754 3.65 -15.76 24.92
C TRP A 754 2.47 -16.35 24.15
N ALA A 755 2.72 -17.09 23.07
CA ALA A 755 1.68 -17.78 22.30
C ALA A 755 0.84 -18.72 23.18
N SER A 756 1.49 -19.54 24.01
CA SER A 756 0.77 -20.46 24.88
C SER A 756 0.03 -19.74 26.01
N ARG A 757 0.54 -18.61 26.52
CA ARG A 757 -0.13 -17.81 27.55
C ARG A 757 -1.34 -17.07 27.02
N ALA A 758 -1.28 -16.56 25.79
CA ALA A 758 -2.40 -15.88 25.17
C ALA A 758 -3.67 -16.75 25.14
N LEU A 759 -3.53 -18.07 24.97
CA LEU A 759 -4.64 -19.03 25.01
C LEU A 759 -5.25 -19.24 26.41
N ILE A 760 -4.68 -18.63 27.44
CA ILE A 760 -5.13 -18.66 28.85
C ILE A 760 -5.57 -17.26 29.28
N GLU A 761 -4.77 -16.25 28.93
CA GLU A 761 -4.92 -14.86 29.36
C GLU A 761 -5.90 -14.06 28.49
N SER A 762 -6.25 -14.49 27.27
CA SER A 762 -7.11 -13.70 26.37
C SER A 762 -8.51 -13.50 26.97
N PRO A 763 -9.02 -12.26 27.06
CA PRO A 763 -10.35 -11.99 27.60
C PRO A 763 -11.46 -12.68 26.77
N ASP A 764 -11.27 -12.76 25.45
CA ASP A 764 -12.27 -13.25 24.48
C ASP A 764 -12.51 -14.77 24.50
N LEU A 765 -11.76 -15.54 25.30
CA LEU A 765 -11.92 -16.99 25.40
C LEU A 765 -12.82 -17.41 26.58
N PRO A 766 -13.73 -18.39 26.40
CA PRO A 766 -14.54 -18.95 27.48
C PRO A 766 -13.69 -19.58 28.60
N LEU A 767 -14.18 -19.52 29.84
CA LEU A 767 -13.45 -20.03 31.02
C LEU A 767 -13.11 -21.53 30.90
N ALA A 768 -14.02 -22.33 30.34
CA ALA A 768 -13.80 -23.77 30.12
C ALA A 768 -12.61 -24.03 29.18
N GLU A 769 -12.46 -23.22 28.13
CA GLU A 769 -11.31 -23.34 27.20
C GLU A 769 -10.01 -22.92 27.87
N LYS A 770 -10.04 -21.85 28.67
CA LYS A 770 -8.89 -21.39 29.46
C LYS A 770 -8.37 -22.49 30.40
N ILE A 771 -9.26 -23.13 31.15
CA ILE A 771 -8.90 -24.22 32.08
C ILE A 771 -8.26 -25.40 31.32
N ARG A 772 -8.84 -25.81 30.19
CA ARG A 772 -8.25 -26.86 29.33
C ARG A 772 -6.86 -26.48 28.81
N ASN A 773 -6.63 -25.20 28.53
CA ASN A 773 -5.34 -24.70 28.06
C ASN A 773 -4.27 -24.61 29.16
N ILE A 774 -4.64 -24.49 30.44
CA ILE A 774 -3.69 -24.47 31.57
C ILE A 774 -2.94 -25.81 31.67
N GLY A 775 -3.64 -26.94 31.66
CA GLY A 775 -2.99 -28.25 31.73
C GLY A 775 -2.04 -28.49 30.54
N ARG A 776 -2.45 -28.07 29.34
CA ARG A 776 -1.63 -28.13 28.13
C ARG A 776 -0.44 -27.15 28.15
N HIS A 777 -0.51 -26.06 28.90
CA HIS A 777 0.60 -25.11 29.06
C HIS A 777 1.72 -25.66 29.95
N LEU A 778 1.39 -26.50 30.94
CA LEU A 778 2.39 -27.18 31.75
C LEU A 778 3.18 -28.20 30.92
N VAL A 779 2.50 -29.01 30.11
CA VAL A 779 3.15 -29.94 29.17
C VAL A 779 4.02 -29.18 28.16
N PHE A 780 3.51 -28.07 27.63
CA PHE A 780 4.26 -27.20 26.73
C PHE A 780 5.57 -26.66 27.35
N ARG A 781 5.56 -26.28 28.64
CA ARG A 781 6.77 -25.85 29.34
C ARG A 781 7.83 -26.95 29.44
N MET A 782 7.42 -28.21 29.63
CA MET A 782 8.34 -29.35 29.65
C MET A 782 9.00 -29.56 28.28
N VAL A 783 8.25 -29.42 27.19
CA VAL A 783 8.82 -29.49 25.83
C VAL A 783 9.82 -28.36 25.59
N LEU A 784 9.51 -27.14 26.02
CA LEU A 784 10.42 -26.00 25.87
C LEU A 784 11.72 -26.14 26.67
N PHE A 785 11.73 -26.89 27.78
CA PHE A 785 12.96 -27.16 28.52
C PHE A 785 14.01 -27.88 27.65
N SER A 786 13.59 -28.77 26.74
CA SER A 786 14.52 -29.41 25.79
C SER A 786 15.20 -28.39 24.85
N THR A 787 14.49 -27.31 24.50
CA THR A 787 15.05 -26.23 23.66
C THR A 787 16.07 -25.38 24.41
N ASP A 788 15.95 -25.25 25.74
CA ASP A 788 16.98 -24.60 26.56
C ASP A 788 18.28 -25.41 26.56
N ILE A 789 18.19 -26.74 26.66
CA ILE A 789 19.37 -27.62 26.61
C ILE A 789 20.13 -27.38 25.31
N PHE A 790 19.42 -27.33 24.17
CA PHE A 790 20.03 -27.03 22.87
C PHE A 790 20.62 -25.62 22.80
N PHE A 791 19.92 -24.61 23.32
CA PHE A 791 20.44 -23.23 23.39
C PHE A 791 21.73 -23.14 24.23
N TYR A 792 21.77 -23.75 25.41
CA TYR A 792 22.97 -23.73 26.25
C TYR A 792 24.10 -24.56 25.63
N PHE A 793 23.80 -25.68 24.98
CA PHE A 793 24.78 -26.46 24.23
C PHE A 793 25.47 -25.62 23.13
N THR A 794 24.68 -24.92 22.30
CA THR A 794 25.23 -24.03 21.26
C THR A 794 25.99 -22.84 21.86
N LYS A 795 25.57 -22.31 23.01
CA LYS A 795 26.32 -21.28 23.74
C LYS A 795 27.67 -21.77 24.28
N VAL A 796 27.74 -22.99 24.82
CA VAL A 796 29.02 -23.61 25.24
C VAL A 796 29.92 -23.78 24.03
N ARG A 797 29.39 -24.26 22.90
CA ARG A 797 30.14 -24.39 21.65
C ARG A 797 30.65 -23.04 21.13
N GLN A 798 29.82 -21.99 21.22
CA GLN A 798 30.19 -20.61 20.87
C GLN A 798 31.31 -20.08 21.78
N PHE A 799 31.23 -20.33 23.09
CA PHE A 799 32.26 -19.97 24.05
C PHE A 799 33.59 -20.69 23.78
N LEU A 800 33.54 -21.95 23.39
CA LEU A 800 34.71 -22.75 23.00
C LEU A 800 35.23 -22.43 21.59
N HIS A 801 34.67 -21.44 20.89
CA HIS A 801 34.99 -21.09 19.49
C HIS A 801 34.81 -22.25 18.49
N LEU A 802 33.98 -23.24 18.83
CA LEU A 802 33.69 -24.42 18.01
C LEU A 802 32.47 -24.24 17.09
N GLY A 803 31.96 -23.01 16.93
CA GLY A 803 30.84 -22.68 16.03
C GLY A 803 30.05 -21.44 16.47
N GLY A 804 28.96 -21.13 15.75
CA GLY A 804 28.05 -20.01 16.06
C GLY A 804 27.04 -20.33 17.17
N GLY A 805 26.17 -19.37 17.48
CA GLY A 805 25.05 -19.53 18.41
C GLY A 805 23.86 -20.27 17.79
N MET A 806 22.79 -20.48 18.57
CA MET A 806 21.60 -21.20 18.12
C MET A 806 20.96 -20.63 16.83
N GLU A 807 20.89 -19.31 16.66
CA GLU A 807 20.36 -18.71 15.42
C GLU A 807 21.32 -18.87 14.26
N ASP A 808 22.63 -18.83 14.51
CA ASP A 808 23.63 -19.08 13.48
C ASP A 808 23.56 -20.53 13.00
N ASP A 809 23.25 -21.48 13.89
CA ASP A 809 22.98 -22.88 13.52
C ASP A 809 21.67 -23.03 12.74
N ILE A 810 20.61 -22.33 13.13
CA ILE A 810 19.35 -22.30 12.39
C ILE A 810 19.57 -21.73 10.99
N GLU A 811 20.31 -20.62 10.89
CA GLU A 811 20.62 -19.96 9.62
C GLU A 811 21.58 -20.82 8.79
N ALA A 812 22.57 -21.51 9.38
CA ALA A 812 23.45 -22.43 8.68
C ALA A 812 22.68 -23.65 8.15
N GLN A 813 21.72 -24.18 8.93
CA GLN A 813 20.78 -25.19 8.44
C GLN A 813 19.91 -24.64 7.32
N MET A 814 19.45 -23.39 7.43
CA MET A 814 18.70 -22.73 6.37
C MET A 814 19.56 -22.51 5.12
N GLN A 815 20.84 -22.21 5.26
CA GLN A 815 21.79 -22.09 4.16
C GLN A 815 22.10 -23.42 3.53
N ASN A 816 22.24 -24.48 4.31
CA ASN A 816 22.42 -25.82 3.77
C ASN A 816 21.15 -26.25 3.04
N MET A 817 19.97 -25.99 3.61
CA MET A 817 18.69 -26.18 2.93
C MET A 817 18.59 -25.33 1.67
N ALA A 818 19.00 -24.06 1.71
CA ALA A 818 18.98 -23.15 0.58
C ALA A 818 19.97 -23.60 -0.50
N LYS A 819 21.19 -24.04 -0.14
CA LYS A 819 22.20 -24.63 -1.04
C LYS A 819 21.71 -25.94 -1.64
N ASP A 820 21.04 -26.77 -0.85
CA ASP A 820 20.35 -27.99 -1.28
C ASP A 820 19.11 -27.67 -2.14
N ILE A 821 18.63 -26.41 -2.11
CA ILE A 821 17.62 -25.76 -2.97
C ILE A 821 18.30 -24.86 -4.04
N GLY A 822 19.62 -24.91 -4.21
CA GLY A 822 20.34 -24.15 -5.24
C GLY A 822 20.27 -22.63 -5.08
N VAL A 823 20.03 -22.14 -3.87
CA VAL A 823 19.99 -20.73 -3.47
C VAL A 823 21.15 -20.48 -2.51
N GLU A 824 22.13 -19.67 -2.92
CA GLU A 824 23.20 -19.21 -2.04
C GLU A 824 22.72 -17.97 -1.28
N LEU A 825 22.23 -18.13 -0.06
CA LEU A 825 21.82 -16.99 0.78
C LEU A 825 23.04 -16.14 1.14
N ASN A 826 23.01 -14.86 0.77
CA ASN A 826 24.14 -13.96 0.96
C ASN A 826 23.96 -13.16 2.27
N HIS A 827 24.95 -13.23 3.17
CA HIS A 827 24.86 -12.70 4.54
C HIS A 827 24.83 -11.17 4.64
N SER A 828 25.24 -10.44 3.61
CA SER A 828 25.44 -8.98 3.66
C SER A 828 24.16 -8.14 3.60
N VAL A 829 22.98 -8.76 3.51
CA VAL A 829 21.71 -8.05 3.31
C VAL A 829 21.19 -7.42 4.61
N PHE A 830 21.68 -7.88 5.75
CA PHE A 830 21.18 -7.52 7.07
C PHE A 830 22.28 -6.98 8.01
N GLU A 831 23.43 -6.59 7.47
CA GLU A 831 24.51 -5.88 8.20
C GLU A 831 24.34 -4.34 8.18
N GLY A 832 23.19 -3.82 7.72
CA GLY A 832 22.87 -2.38 7.67
C GLY A 832 21.85 -1.95 8.71
#